data_AF-A0A3A6H6J4-F1
#
_entry.id   AF-A0A3A6H6J4-F1
#
_cell.length_a   1.000
_cell.length_b   1.000
_cell.length_c   1.000
_cell.angle_alpha   90.00
_cell.angle_beta   90.00
_cell.angle_gamma   90.00
#
_symmetry.space_group_name_H-M   'P 1'
#
loop_
_entity.id
_entity.type
_entity.pdbx_description
1 polymer ?
#
loop_
_entity_poly.entity_id
_entity_poly.type
_entity_poly.pdbx_seq_one_letter_code
_entity_poly.pdbx_strand_id
1 'polypeptide(L)'
;MKGLKRFFTLLAVSAAFALFTGNLTVLADNPPGGTDSDSINGSVQTEPEGTDTSSGTSTENSQTDGNGNTSSNPSVIEMFVCDKNGIITGVNPEYLQSLGTQELKISLTIPSSVNGTKVTGIGPNAFMPAYYPQYVINFVSLDFSKAAITSIGNNAFLGCTGLTGTLRLPATLTSVGENAFSYTGFSYVYFPSGKCSYGTGAFGNMKNLAAAICPDETSYHNLSSLSIINQDKLTYPLTLYFQDENGSTAAKNRTALYNMPLTYVMKDNGTWSNDKNYKLPSPKFEGDYTWKWSTELNSSNSVTPASLVKGNLLVAVKSITKPAISFGGDINKTYDKSEAVLTVTASHPKAKAYKDAVNGDVVFYYIWEWTDNTGIHNKESEYDKNSLEFTNSSDFTCNVKVQAFVKGDDKAFYEESHDYHVKIRQISSVVKPVVSSGTVFVDGQLPDLSLGEGSTPGDIVWDENQTIQEGKKEYSWTFTPKDKINYSTAAGKVTLQGTAAPLYTINVSTSGRGKVSPDGTVTVEKGKDILFTFTPDPGYKLGTVTLDNIDVTDKVKDNSYKIENAPAGDSQGHKLSVSFKQLDSDDMKQMFSSLPVITSEKMTPEQGNAYLDAIIQYRSLSANRTTSVSQDTLLAFYRTLEKHPKIEFDIDNKGPVSISDYTALLDSMTLEDAKGLRDGTVSHLSISIDVKDTNLNTQQRDMIKAAKKDAVITDSYNISLKKSVTKPEGTNDTYLTDPKYPLTLKFPVPKGIKAPASGYERTFYVAAVHEQSNSRSSTDILSNKDSSGKTITVATDRFSVFTVLYQDIKKAEDPHTSSGQNNSSDNKNNDNNSSSNTYVPDYEKDFWDNVSNLIKKAKAGDTVNVNAVTYDKMPESVMAALRENPQVALIVRWDGGKPVIIPAQTALAFEKGRVYYPLSLLSELYAKVNASLTAPVPTPPSSGTSGGGSSWDISAPSSNNTTYTPTSKDKGTEIEAETESESDTETQETETPSESMEESSEVPESVPHKDLDTQEIRKTSESKTIAVVLIASCVLLILVVVIIVVLLSIKKKQD
;
A
#
# COMPACT_ATOMS: atom_id res chain seq x y z
N MET A 1 17.41 32.72 47.71
CA MET A 1 18.12 34.03 47.68
C MET A 1 19.46 33.93 48.43
N LYS A 2 20.61 33.93 47.73
CA LYS A 2 21.95 34.27 48.28
C LYS A 2 23.04 34.44 47.20
N GLY A 3 22.85 33.90 46.00
CA GLY A 3 23.67 34.23 44.81
C GLY A 3 23.39 35.64 44.22
N LEU A 4 22.19 36.17 44.42
CA LEU A 4 21.73 37.42 43.78
C LEU A 4 22.44 38.71 44.28
N LYS A 5 23.22 38.64 45.37
CA LYS A 5 23.97 39.80 45.91
C LYS A 5 25.40 39.97 45.37
N ARG A 6 25.90 39.05 44.52
CA ARG A 6 27.22 39.20 43.86
C ARG A 6 27.14 39.62 42.38
N PHE A 7 25.96 39.58 41.77
CA PHE A 7 25.76 40.03 40.39
C PHE A 7 25.49 41.55 40.28
N PHE A 8 24.89 42.15 41.32
CA PHE A 8 24.57 43.58 41.35
C PHE A 8 25.76 44.51 41.68
N THR A 9 26.87 43.98 42.20
CA THR A 9 28.03 44.80 42.58
C THR A 9 29.03 45.04 41.44
N LEU A 10 28.97 44.29 40.34
CA LEU A 10 29.77 44.55 39.14
C LEU A 10 29.08 45.44 38.10
N LEU A 11 27.78 45.74 38.29
CA LEU A 11 26.97 46.54 37.36
C LEU A 11 26.86 48.02 37.77
N ALA A 12 27.55 48.42 38.85
CA ALA A 12 27.48 49.76 39.45
C ALA A 12 28.71 50.65 39.14
N VAL A 13 29.61 50.24 38.23
CA VAL A 13 30.86 50.97 37.90
C VAL A 13 30.92 51.46 36.44
N SER A 14 29.90 51.19 35.63
CA SER A 14 29.86 51.54 34.19
C SER A 14 28.64 52.37 33.75
N ALA A 15 27.97 53.05 34.68
CA ALA A 15 26.78 53.88 34.41
C ALA A 15 26.83 55.26 35.10
N ALA A 16 28.01 55.89 35.15
CA ALA A 16 28.20 57.21 35.76
C ALA A 16 29.21 58.09 35.02
N PHE A 17 29.20 58.10 33.67
CA PHE A 17 29.96 59.09 32.89
C PHE A 17 29.44 59.30 31.45
N ALA A 18 28.21 59.82 31.28
CA ALA A 18 27.73 60.35 29.99
C ALA A 18 26.44 61.20 30.07
N LEU A 19 26.43 62.27 30.89
CA LEU A 19 25.48 63.38 30.71
C LEU A 19 26.14 64.70 31.12
N PHE A 20 26.83 65.34 30.18
CA PHE A 20 26.72 66.78 29.91
C PHE A 20 27.48 67.11 28.63
N THR A 21 26.76 67.63 27.63
CA THR A 21 27.32 68.20 26.41
C THR A 21 27.56 69.70 26.58
N GLY A 22 28.61 70.21 25.94
CA GLY A 22 28.75 71.62 25.57
C GLY A 22 29.57 72.52 26.50
N ASN A 23 30.81 72.83 26.11
CA ASN A 23 31.06 74.10 25.40
C ASN A 23 32.48 74.21 24.81
N LEU A 24 32.54 74.99 23.72
CA LEU A 24 33.58 75.94 23.23
C LEU A 24 34.79 76.20 24.19
N THR A 25 36.04 76.49 23.76
CA THR A 25 36.55 77.11 22.51
C THR A 25 38.12 77.11 22.46
N VAL A 26 38.71 76.96 21.24
CA VAL A 26 39.75 77.85 20.60
C VAL A 26 41.29 77.75 20.88
N LEU A 27 42.05 77.78 19.76
CA LEU A 27 43.49 78.06 19.51
C LEU A 27 44.56 77.13 20.15
N ALA A 28 45.37 76.40 19.36
CA ALA A 28 46.60 76.79 18.64
C ALA A 28 47.80 76.98 19.59
N ASP A 29 48.98 76.37 19.37
CA ASP A 29 49.82 76.56 18.16
C ASP A 29 50.77 75.36 17.85
N ASN A 30 51.73 75.56 16.92
CA ASN A 30 52.38 74.52 16.11
C ASN A 30 53.86 74.16 16.52
N PRO A 31 54.78 73.57 15.70
CA PRO A 31 55.77 72.54 16.12
C PRO A 31 57.25 73.09 16.03
N PRO A 32 58.38 72.38 15.73
CA PRO A 32 58.66 70.97 15.33
C PRO A 32 59.94 70.28 15.89
N GLY A 33 60.22 69.05 15.42
CA GLY A 33 61.55 68.41 15.36
C GLY A 33 61.67 67.03 16.04
N GLY A 34 62.21 65.95 15.47
CA GLY A 34 62.68 65.69 14.09
C GLY A 34 64.07 65.03 14.03
N THR A 35 64.19 63.86 13.36
CA THR A 35 65.43 63.23 12.79
C THR A 35 66.57 62.87 13.77
N ASP A 36 67.53 61.96 13.52
CA ASP A 36 67.68 60.81 12.61
C ASP A 36 68.90 59.95 13.04
N SER A 37 69.03 58.75 12.45
CA SER A 37 70.29 58.06 12.07
C SER A 37 71.21 57.33 13.08
N ASP A 38 71.71 56.20 12.58
CA ASP A 38 72.70 55.24 13.13
C ASP A 38 74.17 55.74 13.20
N SER A 39 74.98 55.09 14.05
CA SER A 39 76.34 54.51 13.76
C SER A 39 77.11 54.25 15.08
N ILE A 40 77.49 53.02 15.47
CA ILE A 40 78.54 52.07 14.99
C ILE A 40 79.92 52.18 15.72
N ASN A 41 80.33 51.03 16.30
CA ASN A 41 81.67 50.49 16.61
C ASN A 41 82.51 50.84 17.88
N GLY A 42 83.17 49.79 18.41
CA GLY A 42 84.44 49.83 19.15
C GLY A 42 84.43 49.12 20.54
N SER A 43 84.37 47.78 20.68
CA SER A 43 85.45 46.76 20.61
C SER A 43 86.56 46.80 21.68
N VAL A 44 86.81 45.68 22.40
CA VAL A 44 88.13 45.01 22.74
C VAL A 44 88.16 44.20 24.07
N GLN A 45 88.53 42.91 23.96
CA GLN A 45 89.26 41.95 24.85
C GLN A 45 88.97 41.70 26.37
N THR A 46 88.44 40.48 26.65
CA THR A 46 88.98 39.33 27.43
C THR A 46 89.84 39.44 28.73
N GLU A 47 89.31 38.86 29.83
CA GLU A 47 89.88 37.79 30.74
C GLU A 47 91.18 38.01 31.61
N PRO A 48 91.49 37.16 32.63
CA PRO A 48 90.68 36.64 33.78
C PRO A 48 91.51 36.49 35.12
N GLU A 49 91.20 35.45 35.97
CA GLU A 49 91.80 35.00 37.27
C GLU A 49 91.20 35.59 38.57
N GLY A 50 91.24 35.00 39.79
CA GLY A 50 91.71 33.70 40.32
C GLY A 50 92.11 33.80 41.83
N THR A 51 92.14 32.79 42.72
CA THR A 51 91.54 31.43 42.80
C THR A 51 91.55 30.89 44.26
N ASP A 52 90.39 30.48 44.81
CA ASP A 52 90.12 29.30 45.71
C ASP A 52 90.88 29.02 47.07
N THR A 53 90.27 28.18 47.94
CA THR A 53 90.84 27.38 49.09
C THR A 53 91.37 28.08 50.39
N SER A 54 91.53 27.46 51.58
CA SER A 54 90.97 26.25 52.28
C SER A 54 91.47 26.13 53.76
N SER A 55 90.71 25.46 54.65
CA SER A 55 91.09 24.90 55.99
C SER A 55 91.55 25.88 57.12
N GLY A 56 91.55 25.56 58.43
CA GLY A 56 91.09 24.38 59.18
C GLY A 56 91.46 24.42 60.69
N THR A 57 90.89 23.48 61.48
CA THR A 57 91.31 22.99 62.83
C THR A 57 91.14 23.82 64.14
N SER A 58 90.72 23.06 65.15
CA SER A 58 90.44 23.27 66.60
C SER A 58 91.63 23.52 67.54
N THR A 59 91.38 24.04 68.78
CA THR A 59 91.57 23.33 70.08
C THR A 59 91.04 24.09 71.34
N GLU A 60 91.11 23.42 72.49
CA GLU A 60 90.36 23.52 73.76
C GLU A 60 90.78 24.58 74.82
N ASN A 61 89.95 24.68 75.88
CA ASN A 61 90.24 24.89 77.31
C ASN A 61 91.04 26.12 77.81
N SER A 62 90.44 26.89 78.74
CA SER A 62 90.56 26.60 80.19
C SER A 62 89.67 27.52 81.05
N GLN A 63 89.40 27.09 82.28
CA GLN A 63 88.59 27.77 83.31
C GLN A 63 89.50 28.32 84.42
N THR A 64 89.23 29.50 84.97
CA THR A 64 89.61 29.89 86.34
C THR A 64 88.88 31.15 86.85
N ASP A 65 88.41 31.06 88.09
CA ASP A 65 88.34 32.08 89.15
C ASP A 65 87.58 33.42 88.97
N GLY A 66 86.53 33.58 89.81
CA GLY A 66 86.79 34.29 91.08
C GLY A 66 86.39 35.76 91.23
N ASN A 67 85.08 36.04 91.22
CA ASN A 67 84.41 37.01 92.14
C ASN A 67 84.68 38.53 92.00
N GLY A 68 83.68 39.26 91.48
CA GLY A 68 83.04 40.33 92.26
C GLY A 68 83.26 41.81 91.90
N ASN A 69 82.14 42.48 91.55
CA ASN A 69 81.82 43.89 91.78
C ASN A 69 82.25 44.99 90.76
N THR A 70 81.43 45.10 89.72
CA THR A 70 80.69 46.31 89.26
C THR A 70 81.42 47.64 88.95
N SER A 71 81.34 48.06 87.68
CA SER A 71 80.62 49.28 87.30
C SER A 71 80.17 49.21 85.84
N SER A 72 78.99 49.76 85.56
CA SER A 72 78.19 49.73 84.32
C SER A 72 78.94 49.79 82.96
N ASN A 73 78.67 48.79 82.12
CA ASN A 73 78.62 48.89 80.65
C ASN A 73 77.19 48.43 80.25
N PRO A 74 76.50 49.01 79.25
CA PRO A 74 75.07 48.74 79.07
C PRO A 74 74.84 47.31 78.56
N SER A 75 73.99 46.56 79.27
CA SER A 75 73.61 45.20 78.89
C SER A 75 72.96 45.17 77.52
N VAL A 76 73.54 44.43 76.58
CA VAL A 76 72.90 44.15 75.29
C VAL A 76 71.69 43.24 75.55
N ILE A 77 70.49 43.72 75.25
CA ILE A 77 69.27 42.92 75.39
C ILE A 77 69.26 41.87 74.26
N GLU A 78 69.50 40.60 74.60
CA GLU A 78 69.47 39.51 73.61
C GLU A 78 68.06 39.32 73.04
N MET A 79 67.97 39.07 71.73
CA MET A 79 66.69 38.94 71.00
C MET A 79 65.91 37.67 71.36
N PHE A 80 66.57 36.59 71.79
CA PHE A 80 65.94 35.29 72.00
C PHE A 80 65.89 34.89 73.47
N VAL A 81 64.85 34.15 73.85
CA VAL A 81 64.81 33.40 75.11
C VAL A 81 65.15 31.95 74.82
N CYS A 82 66.09 31.39 75.58
CA CYS A 82 66.53 30.01 75.46
C CYS A 82 66.37 29.29 76.80
N ASP A 83 65.91 28.04 76.78
CA ASP A 83 65.90 27.19 77.96
C ASP A 83 67.30 26.60 78.26
N LYS A 84 67.43 25.94 79.42
CA LYS A 84 68.67 25.30 79.88
C LYS A 84 69.18 24.15 78.98
N ASN A 85 68.40 23.71 78.00
CA ASN A 85 68.73 22.61 77.09
C ASN A 85 69.18 23.12 75.70
N GLY A 86 69.16 24.44 75.47
CA GLY A 86 69.46 25.03 74.16
C GLY A 86 68.24 25.24 73.26
N ILE A 87 67.01 25.09 73.78
CA ILE A 87 65.79 25.28 73.01
C ILE A 87 65.36 26.74 73.07
N ILE A 88 65.29 27.42 71.92
CA ILE A 88 64.74 28.78 71.84
C ILE A 88 63.22 28.70 72.03
N THR A 89 62.69 29.34 73.08
CA THR A 89 61.27 29.36 73.43
C THR A 89 60.53 30.58 72.89
N GLY A 90 61.25 31.60 72.40
CA GLY A 90 60.68 32.74 71.68
C GLY A 90 61.58 33.96 71.62
N VAL A 91 61.00 35.10 71.27
CA VAL A 91 61.63 36.43 71.30
C VAL A 91 61.55 36.99 72.71
N ASN A 92 62.63 37.61 73.19
CA ASN A 92 62.70 38.23 74.51
C ASN A 92 61.66 39.37 74.64
N PRO A 93 60.77 39.36 75.65
CA PRO A 93 59.81 40.43 75.87
C PRO A 93 60.46 41.81 76.09
N GLU A 94 61.63 41.88 76.74
CA GLU A 94 62.37 43.14 76.93
C GLU A 94 62.91 43.68 75.59
N TYR A 95 63.36 42.77 74.72
CA TYR A 95 63.77 43.13 73.35
C TYR A 95 62.59 43.68 72.56
N LEU A 96 61.42 43.02 72.61
CA LEU A 96 60.20 43.51 71.97
C LEU A 96 59.76 44.89 72.49
N GLN A 97 59.83 45.11 73.82
CA GLN A 97 59.54 46.42 74.41
C GLN A 97 60.50 47.51 73.91
N SER A 98 61.79 47.18 73.72
CA SER A 98 62.79 48.12 73.20
C SER A 98 62.55 48.56 71.75
N LEU A 99 61.80 47.77 70.96
CA LEU A 99 61.43 48.08 69.58
C LEU A 99 60.15 48.93 69.44
N GLY A 100 59.39 49.14 70.52
CA GLY A 100 58.16 49.92 70.53
C GLY A 100 56.90 49.17 70.08
N THR A 101 55.80 49.91 69.87
CA THR A 101 54.43 49.36 69.74
C THR A 101 53.85 49.38 68.31
N GLN A 102 54.68 49.49 67.28
CA GLN A 102 54.25 49.47 65.87
C GLN A 102 54.26 48.04 65.28
N GLU A 103 53.98 47.89 63.97
CA GLU A 103 54.15 46.60 63.27
C GLU A 103 55.64 46.20 63.27
N LEU A 104 55.99 45.19 64.07
CA LEU A 104 57.38 44.77 64.26
C LEU A 104 57.79 43.77 63.19
N LYS A 105 58.64 44.21 62.24
CA LYS A 105 59.23 43.36 61.21
C LYS A 105 60.55 42.77 61.71
N ILE A 106 60.54 41.48 62.05
CA ILE A 106 61.66 40.81 62.73
C ILE A 106 62.34 39.79 61.81
N SER A 107 63.66 39.87 61.70
CA SER A 107 64.51 38.91 60.98
C SER A 107 65.12 37.89 61.94
N LEU A 108 64.83 36.60 61.74
CA LEU A 108 65.24 35.52 62.63
C LEU A 108 66.54 34.85 62.16
N THR A 109 67.69 35.44 62.47
CA THR A 109 68.99 34.73 62.38
C THR A 109 69.20 33.95 63.67
N ILE A 110 69.03 32.62 63.62
CA ILE A 110 69.16 31.74 64.79
C ILE A 110 70.65 31.62 65.18
N PRO A 111 71.06 32.05 66.39
CA PRO A 111 72.46 32.11 66.77
C PRO A 111 73.00 30.76 67.25
N SER A 112 74.33 30.60 67.27
CA SER A 112 74.98 29.40 67.82
C SER A 112 74.74 29.23 69.34
N SER A 113 74.48 30.33 70.04
CA SER A 113 74.27 30.38 71.49
C SER A 113 73.42 31.59 71.88
N VAL A 114 72.70 31.47 73.00
CA VAL A 114 71.91 32.52 73.66
C VAL A 114 72.33 32.54 75.13
N ASN A 115 72.76 33.69 75.66
CA ASN A 115 73.33 33.83 77.01
C ASN A 115 74.36 32.73 77.37
N GLY A 116 75.27 32.41 76.44
CA GLY A 116 76.29 31.36 76.58
C GLY A 116 75.78 29.91 76.46
N THR A 117 74.46 29.67 76.45
CA THR A 117 73.87 28.34 76.22
C THR A 117 73.87 28.05 74.73
N LYS A 118 74.50 26.95 74.29
CA LYS A 118 74.49 26.51 72.89
C LYS A 118 73.07 26.21 72.42
N VAL A 119 72.66 26.77 71.29
CA VAL A 119 71.34 26.52 70.69
C VAL A 119 71.32 25.14 70.03
N THR A 120 70.32 24.34 70.38
CA THR A 120 70.12 22.95 69.95
C THR A 120 68.78 22.74 69.24
N GLY A 121 67.80 23.64 69.42
CA GLY A 121 66.50 23.53 68.77
C GLY A 121 65.60 24.74 69.00
N ILE A 122 64.38 24.63 68.48
CA ILE A 122 63.34 25.66 68.59
C ILE A 122 62.09 25.04 69.22
N GLY A 123 61.54 25.69 70.24
CA GLY A 123 60.45 25.17 71.06
C GLY A 123 59.07 25.27 70.41
N PRO A 124 58.07 24.59 70.98
CA PRO A 124 56.69 24.70 70.50
C PRO A 124 56.17 26.15 70.57
N ASN A 125 55.47 26.58 69.52
CA ASN A 125 54.91 27.92 69.35
C ASN A 125 55.92 29.10 69.38
N ALA A 126 57.24 28.86 69.42
CA ALA A 126 58.25 29.87 69.75
C ALA A 126 58.16 31.18 68.93
N PHE A 127 57.81 31.11 67.65
CA PHE A 127 57.63 32.26 66.77
C PHE A 127 56.23 32.34 66.18
N MET A 128 55.23 31.64 66.76
CA MET A 128 53.83 31.79 66.33
C MET A 128 53.33 33.20 66.67
N PRO A 129 52.87 34.04 65.71
CA PRO A 129 52.49 35.42 66.00
C PRO A 129 51.38 35.56 67.04
N ALA A 130 50.44 34.60 67.08
CA ALA A 130 49.38 34.54 68.08
C ALA A 130 49.88 34.32 69.53
N TYR A 131 51.14 33.91 69.71
CA TYR A 131 51.79 33.80 71.03
C TYR A 131 52.27 35.16 71.57
N TYR A 132 52.22 36.21 70.74
CA TYR A 132 52.61 37.59 71.08
C TYR A 132 51.41 38.56 71.01
N PRO A 133 50.28 38.32 71.69
CA PRO A 133 49.03 39.06 71.49
C PRO A 133 49.09 40.56 71.84
N GLN A 134 50.17 41.03 72.46
CA GLN A 134 50.42 42.44 72.77
C GLN A 134 51.13 43.20 71.63
N TYR A 135 51.59 42.50 70.58
CA TYR A 135 52.41 43.05 69.50
C TYR A 135 51.89 42.58 68.14
N VAL A 136 51.92 43.46 67.14
CA VAL A 136 51.69 43.07 65.74
C VAL A 136 53.03 42.64 65.15
N ILE A 137 53.45 41.39 65.41
CA ILE A 137 54.74 40.86 64.94
C ILE A 137 54.60 40.21 63.58
N ASN A 138 55.52 40.56 62.68
CA ASN A 138 55.65 40.03 61.34
C ASN A 138 57.09 39.50 61.16
N PHE A 139 57.29 38.19 61.23
CA PHE A 139 58.60 37.59 60.97
C PHE A 139 58.85 37.56 59.46
N VAL A 140 59.92 38.24 59.00
CA VAL A 140 60.17 38.51 57.57
C VAL A 140 61.30 37.69 56.95
N SER A 141 62.22 37.15 57.76
CA SER A 141 63.25 36.21 57.31
C SER A 141 63.59 35.19 58.38
N LEU A 142 64.12 34.05 57.97
CA LEU A 142 64.57 32.98 58.86
C LEU A 142 65.86 32.38 58.30
N ASP A 143 66.91 32.35 59.11
CA ASP A 143 68.21 31.81 58.77
C ASP A 143 68.74 30.91 59.90
N PHE A 144 69.09 29.68 59.55
CA PHE A 144 69.67 28.68 60.43
C PHE A 144 71.20 28.56 60.30
N SER A 145 71.85 29.33 59.42
CA SER A 145 73.26 29.17 59.05
C SER A 145 74.25 29.17 60.22
N LYS A 146 73.91 29.86 61.34
CA LYS A 146 74.75 29.98 62.52
C LYS A 146 74.47 28.94 63.62
N ALA A 147 73.48 28.06 63.45
CA ALA A 147 73.03 27.13 64.49
C ALA A 147 72.85 25.70 63.98
N ALA A 148 73.53 24.75 64.61
CA ALA A 148 73.40 23.31 64.34
C ALA A 148 72.18 22.72 65.10
N ILE A 149 70.98 23.21 64.78
CA ILE A 149 69.74 22.75 65.43
C ILE A 149 69.38 21.32 65.01
N THR A 150 68.86 20.54 65.96
CA THR A 150 68.42 19.15 65.75
C THR A 150 66.90 19.00 65.77
N SER A 151 66.16 19.92 66.39
CA SER A 151 64.70 19.87 66.46
C SER A 151 64.01 21.22 66.29
N ILE A 152 62.80 21.18 65.71
CA ILE A 152 61.86 22.31 65.63
C ILE A 152 60.52 21.82 66.18
N GLY A 153 59.97 22.51 67.18
CA GLY A 153 58.77 22.11 67.91
C GLY A 153 57.45 22.36 67.15
N ASN A 154 56.36 21.81 67.69
CA ASN A 154 55.02 21.96 67.14
C ASN A 154 54.64 23.45 67.04
N ASN A 155 54.02 23.85 65.93
CA ASN A 155 53.60 25.23 65.64
C ASN A 155 54.72 26.30 65.70
N ALA A 156 56.02 25.93 65.70
CA ALA A 156 57.11 26.87 65.98
C ALA A 156 57.09 28.17 65.15
N PHE A 157 56.65 28.11 63.89
CA PHE A 157 56.47 29.23 62.96
C PHE A 157 55.04 29.27 62.36
N LEU A 158 54.06 28.68 63.05
CA LEU A 158 52.66 28.62 62.58
C LEU A 158 52.13 30.03 62.28
N GLY A 159 51.64 30.26 61.07
CA GLY A 159 51.04 31.54 60.66
C GLY A 159 52.05 32.67 60.39
N CYS A 160 53.36 32.40 60.32
CA CYS A 160 54.37 33.39 59.94
C CYS A 160 54.32 33.71 58.44
N THR A 161 53.28 34.43 58.01
CA THR A 161 53.01 34.73 56.59
C THR A 161 54.07 35.64 55.94
N GLY A 162 54.80 36.45 56.72
CA GLY A 162 55.92 37.27 56.24
C GLY A 162 57.18 36.48 55.89
N LEU A 163 57.34 35.26 56.42
CA LEU A 163 58.45 34.37 56.09
C LEU A 163 58.25 33.87 54.65
N THR A 164 58.95 34.50 53.72
CA THR A 164 58.77 34.36 52.26
C THR A 164 60.09 33.96 51.58
N GLY A 165 60.05 33.68 50.27
CA GLY A 165 61.24 33.24 49.55
C GLY A 165 61.56 31.76 49.75
N THR A 166 62.75 31.44 50.24
CA THR A 166 63.26 30.05 50.29
C THR A 166 63.59 29.62 51.72
N LEU A 167 62.94 28.54 52.17
CA LEU A 167 63.28 27.83 53.39
C LEU A 167 64.30 26.72 53.07
N ARG A 168 65.50 26.80 53.64
CA ARG A 168 66.50 25.72 53.61
C ARG A 168 66.56 25.07 54.99
N LEU A 169 66.11 23.82 55.09
CA LEU A 169 66.17 23.07 56.35
C LEU A 169 67.61 22.56 56.59
N PRO A 170 68.22 22.80 57.75
CA PRO A 170 69.59 22.36 58.01
C PRO A 170 69.69 20.83 58.09
N ALA A 171 70.78 20.28 57.58
CA ALA A 171 71.03 18.83 57.50
C ALA A 171 71.15 18.14 58.88
N THR A 172 71.30 18.91 59.95
CA THR A 172 71.35 18.44 61.34
C THR A 172 69.98 18.13 61.96
N LEU A 173 68.87 18.48 61.29
CA LEU A 173 67.53 18.21 61.81
C LEU A 173 67.20 16.72 61.85
N THR A 174 66.75 16.26 63.02
CA THR A 174 66.21 14.92 63.26
C THR A 174 64.69 14.95 63.44
N SER A 175 64.11 16.09 63.83
CA SER A 175 62.65 16.26 63.92
C SER A 175 62.16 17.68 63.60
N VAL A 176 61.00 17.74 62.93
CA VAL A 176 60.19 18.95 62.74
C VAL A 176 58.76 18.64 63.18
N GLY A 177 58.25 19.42 64.12
CA GLY A 177 56.98 19.18 64.79
C GLY A 177 55.73 19.37 63.93
N GLU A 178 54.59 19.01 64.50
CA GLU A 178 53.27 19.19 63.87
C GLU A 178 53.03 20.67 63.55
N ASN A 179 52.53 20.96 62.34
CA ASN A 179 52.25 22.32 61.87
C ASN A 179 53.39 23.35 61.99
N ALA A 180 54.66 22.92 62.16
CA ALA A 180 55.79 23.80 62.51
C ALA A 180 56.00 25.00 61.57
N PHE A 181 55.75 24.86 60.26
CA PHE A 181 55.81 25.91 59.24
C PHE A 181 54.47 26.09 58.51
N SER A 182 53.37 25.60 59.10
CA SER A 182 52.05 25.68 58.49
C SER A 182 51.60 27.15 58.35
N TYR A 183 50.94 27.49 57.24
CA TYR A 183 50.55 28.86 56.88
C TYR A 183 51.71 29.87 56.74
N THR A 184 52.95 29.43 56.53
CA THR A 184 54.07 30.32 56.16
C THR A 184 53.99 30.79 54.70
N GLY A 185 54.71 31.87 54.37
CA GLY A 185 54.71 32.51 53.05
C GLY A 185 55.77 32.02 52.06
N PHE A 186 56.60 31.02 52.41
CA PHE A 186 57.71 30.58 51.57
C PHE A 186 57.24 30.01 50.23
N SER A 187 58.01 30.30 49.18
CA SER A 187 57.80 29.81 47.82
C SER A 187 58.57 28.53 47.51
N TYR A 188 59.68 28.28 48.21
CA TYR A 188 60.48 27.07 48.06
C TYR A 188 60.85 26.49 49.42
N VAL A 189 60.74 25.16 49.56
CA VAL A 189 61.27 24.41 50.70
C VAL A 189 62.31 23.44 50.17
N TYR A 190 63.50 23.43 50.76
CA TYR A 190 64.55 22.44 50.49
C TYR A 190 64.66 21.51 51.69
N PHE A 191 64.36 20.23 51.48
CA PHE A 191 64.51 19.19 52.49
C PHE A 191 65.98 18.77 52.65
N PRO A 192 66.41 18.38 53.85
CA PRO A 192 67.76 17.88 54.10
C PRO A 192 67.91 16.45 53.56
N SER A 193 69.15 16.02 53.31
CA SER A 193 69.53 14.63 52.99
C SER A 193 69.59 13.69 54.20
N GLY A 194 69.28 14.19 55.40
CA GLY A 194 69.23 13.42 56.64
C GLY A 194 67.87 12.78 56.89
N LYS A 195 67.85 11.72 57.71
CA LYS A 195 66.60 11.13 58.23
C LYS A 195 65.96 12.04 59.28
N CYS A 196 65.20 13.02 58.82
CA CYS A 196 64.37 13.86 59.66
C CYS A 196 62.93 13.31 59.74
N SER A 197 62.36 13.29 60.94
CA SER A 197 60.93 13.01 61.16
C SER A 197 60.12 14.30 61.02
N TYR A 198 58.91 14.20 60.47
CA TYR A 198 58.04 15.35 60.21
C TYR A 198 56.65 15.09 60.79
N GLY A 199 56.18 15.98 61.65
CA GLY A 199 54.81 15.94 62.18
C GLY A 199 53.77 16.26 61.11
N THR A 200 52.53 15.83 61.33
CA THR A 200 51.39 16.07 60.43
C THR A 200 51.29 17.56 60.08
N GLY A 201 51.10 17.86 58.79
CA GLY A 201 50.93 19.24 58.32
C GLY A 201 52.10 20.18 58.60
N ALA A 202 53.32 19.68 58.87
CA ALA A 202 54.51 20.50 59.17
C ALA A 202 54.71 21.67 58.19
N PHE A 203 54.36 21.50 56.91
CA PHE A 203 54.40 22.50 55.84
C PHE A 203 53.02 22.70 55.19
N GLY A 204 51.95 22.54 55.99
CA GLY A 204 50.56 22.65 55.54
C GLY A 204 50.17 24.08 55.13
N ASN A 205 49.23 24.20 54.19
CA ASN A 205 48.59 25.47 53.83
C ASN A 205 49.53 26.63 53.42
N MET A 206 50.75 26.32 52.96
CA MET A 206 51.72 27.30 52.44
C MET A 206 51.28 27.82 51.07
N LYS A 207 50.51 28.92 51.06
CA LYS A 207 49.79 29.41 49.86
C LYS A 207 50.69 29.78 48.68
N ASN A 208 51.94 30.19 48.95
CA ASN A 208 52.89 30.64 47.93
C ASN A 208 53.83 29.53 47.44
N LEU A 209 53.71 28.31 47.96
CA LEU A 209 54.62 27.21 47.69
C LEU A 209 54.60 26.81 46.20
N ALA A 210 55.68 27.13 45.51
CA ALA A 210 55.92 26.76 44.11
C ALA A 210 56.50 25.35 44.01
N ALA A 211 57.47 24.99 44.85
CA ALA A 211 58.05 23.65 44.89
C ALA A 211 58.65 23.31 46.26
N ALA A 212 58.53 22.04 46.65
CA ALA A 212 59.15 21.44 47.82
C ALA A 212 60.12 20.35 47.38
N ILE A 213 61.40 20.66 47.46
CA ILE A 213 62.48 19.97 46.75
C ILE A 213 63.17 19.01 47.72
N CYS A 214 62.97 17.72 47.47
CA CYS A 214 63.75 16.64 48.04
C CYS A 214 65.15 16.62 47.39
N PRO A 215 66.19 16.18 48.12
CA PRO A 215 67.54 16.08 47.59
C PRO A 215 67.69 15.01 46.51
N ASP A 216 66.90 13.93 46.59
CA ASP A 216 66.92 12.79 45.68
C ASP A 216 65.53 12.10 45.60
N GLU A 217 65.41 11.14 44.68
CA GLU A 217 64.22 10.32 44.48
C GLU A 217 63.85 9.48 45.71
N THR A 218 64.83 8.93 46.43
CA THR A 218 64.59 8.14 47.64
C THR A 218 63.89 8.97 48.71
N SER A 219 64.34 10.21 48.90
CA SER A 219 63.77 11.18 49.82
C SER A 219 62.38 11.65 49.35
N TYR A 220 62.17 11.79 48.04
CA TYR A 220 60.84 12.02 47.47
C TYR A 220 59.86 10.90 47.84
N HIS A 221 60.18 9.63 47.57
CA HIS A 221 59.27 8.51 47.86
C HIS A 221 58.98 8.36 49.36
N ASN A 222 60.00 8.55 50.21
CA ASN A 222 59.81 8.55 51.66
C ASN A 222 58.82 9.64 52.11
N LEU A 223 58.99 10.88 51.64
CA LEU A 223 58.16 12.02 52.05
C LEU A 223 56.80 12.06 51.35
N SER A 224 56.65 11.49 50.14
CA SER A 224 55.37 11.47 49.40
C SER A 224 54.29 10.67 50.12
N SER A 225 54.69 9.69 50.93
CA SER A 225 53.80 8.90 51.79
C SER A 225 53.25 9.66 53.00
N LEU A 226 53.82 10.85 53.31
CA LEU A 226 53.52 11.60 54.54
C LEU A 226 52.65 12.84 54.23
N SER A 227 51.59 13.04 55.01
CA SER A 227 50.72 14.22 54.93
C SER A 227 51.35 15.48 55.57
N ILE A 228 52.58 15.82 55.16
CA ILE A 228 53.39 16.90 55.74
C ILE A 228 53.36 18.17 54.90
N ILE A 229 53.09 18.04 53.59
CA ILE A 229 53.12 19.11 52.60
C ILE A 229 52.16 18.74 51.44
N ASN A 230 51.85 19.68 50.56
CA ASN A 230 51.02 19.37 49.40
C ASN A 230 51.80 18.50 48.38
N GLN A 231 51.29 17.31 48.07
CA GLN A 231 51.96 16.32 47.22
C GLN A 231 52.20 16.83 45.79
N ASP A 232 51.38 17.73 45.27
CA ASP A 232 51.57 18.32 43.93
C ASP A 232 52.76 19.29 43.85
N LYS A 233 53.30 19.73 44.99
CA LYS A 233 54.51 20.56 45.08
C LYS A 233 55.77 19.76 45.40
N LEU A 234 55.62 18.51 45.85
CA LEU A 234 56.77 17.66 46.16
C LEU A 234 57.49 17.27 44.87
N THR A 235 58.82 17.38 44.87
CA THR A 235 59.66 17.19 43.68
C THR A 235 61.09 16.80 44.08
N TYR A 236 61.89 16.35 43.12
CA TYR A 236 63.33 16.15 43.26
C TYR A 236 64.03 16.51 41.92
N PRO A 237 65.32 16.89 41.94
CA PRO A 237 66.07 17.15 40.72
C PRO A 237 66.46 15.86 39.99
N LEU A 238 66.26 15.81 38.67
CA LEU A 238 66.75 14.74 37.79
C LEU A 238 67.48 15.30 36.57
N THR A 239 68.34 14.51 35.95
CA THR A 239 68.96 14.84 34.65
C THR A 239 68.00 14.48 33.54
N LEU A 240 67.61 15.47 32.73
CA LEU A 240 66.78 15.30 31.55
C LEU A 240 67.68 15.16 30.30
N TYR A 241 67.56 14.02 29.64
CA TYR A 241 68.27 13.64 28.42
C TYR A 241 67.45 13.98 27.17
N PHE A 242 68.13 14.44 26.12
CA PHE A 242 67.53 14.77 24.83
C PHE A 242 68.19 13.93 23.74
N GLN A 243 67.48 12.94 23.20
CA GLN A 243 68.04 11.95 22.27
C GLN A 243 67.29 11.89 20.93
N ASP A 244 67.93 11.36 19.89
CA ASP A 244 67.30 11.02 18.62
C ASP A 244 66.65 9.61 18.65
N GLU A 245 66.07 9.20 17.52
CA GLU A 245 65.46 7.88 17.35
C GLU A 245 66.43 6.69 17.52
N ASN A 246 67.74 6.95 17.49
CA ASN A 246 68.82 5.96 17.67
C ASN A 246 69.46 6.02 19.07
N GLY A 247 68.97 6.88 19.97
CA GLY A 247 69.52 7.09 21.32
C GLY A 247 70.74 8.02 21.39
N SER A 248 71.15 8.64 20.28
CA SER A 248 72.25 9.62 20.25
C SER A 248 71.81 10.97 20.81
N THR A 249 72.72 11.71 21.45
CA THR A 249 72.37 13.00 22.08
C THR A 249 72.03 14.07 21.02
N ALA A 250 70.76 14.48 20.98
CA ALA A 250 70.21 15.43 20.00
C ALA A 250 70.11 16.88 20.51
N ALA A 251 70.19 17.10 21.84
CA ALA A 251 70.36 18.43 22.42
C ALA A 251 71.08 18.36 23.79
N LYS A 252 71.51 19.51 24.32
CA LYS A 252 72.23 19.57 25.60
C LYS A 252 71.33 19.12 26.76
N ASN A 253 71.73 18.06 27.45
CA ASN A 253 71.10 17.56 28.69
C ASN A 253 71.10 18.66 29.77
N ARG A 254 70.04 18.71 30.59
CA ARG A 254 69.90 19.69 31.70
C ARG A 254 69.20 19.08 32.90
N THR A 255 69.38 19.67 34.08
CA THR A 255 68.55 19.32 35.24
C THR A 255 67.11 19.80 35.03
N ALA A 256 66.15 19.01 35.52
CA ALA A 256 64.75 19.36 35.63
C ALA A 256 64.18 18.87 36.96
N LEU A 257 63.01 19.37 37.36
CA LEU A 257 62.32 18.96 38.58
C LEU A 257 61.23 17.94 38.26
N TYR A 258 61.30 16.74 38.86
CA TYR A 258 60.28 15.71 38.72
C TYR A 258 58.90 16.23 39.16
N ASN A 259 57.84 15.83 38.47
CA ASN A 259 56.46 16.28 38.70
C ASN A 259 56.20 17.80 38.49
N MET A 260 57.19 18.58 38.05
CA MET A 260 57.06 20.01 37.78
C MET A 260 57.10 20.31 36.27
N PRO A 261 56.55 21.45 35.81
CA PRO A 261 56.71 21.91 34.43
C PRO A 261 58.18 22.15 34.03
N LEU A 262 58.50 21.94 32.75
CA LEU A 262 59.84 22.17 32.19
C LEU A 262 60.31 23.65 32.24
N THR A 263 59.38 24.60 32.44
CA THR A 263 59.69 26.01 32.76
C THR A 263 60.40 26.20 34.10
N TYR A 264 60.44 25.21 35.00
CA TYR A 264 61.30 25.29 36.17
C TYR A 264 62.75 25.07 35.75
N VAL A 265 63.58 26.09 35.91
CA VAL A 265 65.00 26.12 35.53
C VAL A 265 65.86 26.38 36.77
N MET A 266 66.99 25.68 36.88
CA MET A 266 67.99 25.90 37.92
C MET A 266 68.87 27.09 37.52
N LYS A 267 69.02 28.06 38.43
CA LYS A 267 69.93 29.20 38.30
C LYS A 267 71.35 28.83 38.74
N ASP A 268 72.32 29.62 38.32
CA ASP A 268 73.75 29.42 38.62
C ASP A 268 74.07 29.34 40.13
N ASN A 269 73.25 29.98 40.98
CA ASN A 269 73.36 29.92 42.44
C ASN A 269 72.69 28.68 43.09
N GLY A 270 72.34 27.66 42.31
CA GLY A 270 71.71 26.42 42.80
C GLY A 270 70.28 26.60 43.32
N THR A 271 69.57 27.66 42.91
CA THR A 271 68.13 27.87 43.23
C THR A 271 67.24 27.64 42.02
N TRP A 272 65.99 27.26 42.25
CA TRP A 272 65.01 27.05 41.18
C TRP A 272 64.13 28.29 40.97
N SER A 273 63.73 28.54 39.72
CA SER A 273 62.67 29.49 39.38
C SER A 273 61.84 29.03 38.18
N ASN A 274 60.58 29.44 38.14
CA ASN A 274 59.69 29.24 37.00
C ASN A 274 59.93 30.32 35.94
N ASP A 275 60.67 29.99 34.88
CA ASP A 275 60.91 30.85 33.72
C ASP A 275 59.82 30.63 32.65
N LYS A 276 58.89 31.59 32.55
CA LYS A 276 57.80 31.57 31.56
C LYS A 276 58.28 31.72 30.11
N ASN A 277 59.51 32.22 29.90
CA ASN A 277 60.10 32.40 28.57
C ASN A 277 60.93 31.19 28.13
N TYR A 278 61.03 30.14 28.95
CA TYR A 278 61.78 28.93 28.61
C TYR A 278 61.25 28.29 27.33
N LYS A 279 62.15 28.11 26.36
CA LYS A 279 61.91 27.36 25.12
C LYS A 279 62.65 26.04 25.19
N LEU A 280 61.99 24.96 24.78
CA LEU A 280 62.67 23.69 24.53
C LEU A 280 63.72 23.86 23.41
N PRO A 281 64.86 23.16 23.47
CA PRO A 281 65.83 23.19 22.39
C PRO A 281 65.17 22.67 21.11
N SER A 282 65.37 23.31 19.97
CA SER A 282 64.93 22.75 18.69
C SER A 282 65.84 21.56 18.33
N PRO A 283 65.30 20.36 18.06
CA PRO A 283 66.09 19.27 17.49
C PRO A 283 66.62 19.72 16.12
N LYS A 284 67.93 19.60 15.89
CA LYS A 284 68.57 19.96 14.62
C LYS A 284 69.08 18.70 13.92
N PHE A 285 68.37 18.30 12.88
CA PHE A 285 68.75 17.20 11.99
C PHE A 285 68.67 17.70 10.53
N GLU A 286 69.35 17.02 9.62
CA GLU A 286 69.29 17.34 8.19
C GLU A 286 67.97 16.85 7.56
N GLY A 287 67.45 17.60 6.57
CA GLY A 287 66.26 17.27 5.79
C GLY A 287 64.97 18.02 6.18
N ASP A 288 63.97 17.97 5.29
CA ASP A 288 62.73 18.78 5.34
C ASP A 288 61.67 18.28 6.36
N TYR A 289 62.09 17.64 7.44
CA TYR A 289 61.18 17.16 8.49
C TYR A 289 61.07 18.18 9.62
N THR A 290 59.85 18.44 10.09
CA THR A 290 59.67 19.14 11.37
C THR A 290 59.87 18.14 12.52
N TRP A 291 60.52 18.55 13.60
CA TRP A 291 60.85 17.65 14.72
C TRP A 291 60.19 18.12 16.01
N LYS A 292 59.69 17.17 16.80
CA LYS A 292 59.08 17.40 18.12
C LYS A 292 59.77 16.54 19.19
N TRP A 293 59.75 16.99 20.44
CA TRP A 293 60.11 16.15 21.57
C TRP A 293 58.92 15.32 22.02
N SER A 294 59.13 14.05 22.31
CA SER A 294 58.16 13.19 22.99
C SER A 294 58.84 12.35 24.08
N THR A 295 58.05 11.74 24.97
CA THR A 295 58.55 10.79 25.98
C THR A 295 58.76 9.38 25.42
N GLU A 296 58.26 9.11 24.21
CA GLU A 296 58.27 7.79 23.57
C GLU A 296 58.51 7.93 22.06
N LEU A 297 59.20 6.96 21.45
CA LEU A 297 59.59 6.96 20.03
C LEU A 297 58.41 7.12 19.06
N ASN A 298 57.26 6.51 19.37
CA ASN A 298 56.10 6.43 18.47
C ASN A 298 54.90 7.31 18.90
N SER A 299 55.12 8.24 19.84
CA SER A 299 54.02 9.01 20.43
C SER A 299 53.60 10.22 19.58
N SER A 300 52.30 10.37 19.37
CA SER A 300 51.70 11.55 18.75
C SER A 300 51.86 12.81 19.62
N ASN A 301 51.93 12.64 20.95
CA ASN A 301 51.99 13.74 21.91
C ASN A 301 53.34 14.48 21.85
N SER A 302 53.27 15.80 21.69
CA SER A 302 54.44 16.68 21.80
C SER A 302 54.62 17.17 23.24
N VAL A 303 55.84 17.12 23.73
CA VAL A 303 56.25 17.77 24.97
C VAL A 303 56.41 19.27 24.72
N THR A 304 55.98 20.08 25.68
CA THR A 304 56.01 21.55 25.66
C THR A 304 56.67 22.08 26.94
N PRO A 305 57.07 23.36 27.02
CA PRO A 305 57.58 23.95 28.27
C PRO A 305 56.63 23.78 29.48
N ALA A 306 55.31 23.72 29.24
CA ALA A 306 54.30 23.53 30.29
C ALA A 306 54.11 22.07 30.72
N SER A 307 54.62 21.09 29.96
CA SER A 307 54.49 19.67 30.27
C SER A 307 55.22 19.30 31.57
N LEU A 308 54.57 18.49 32.41
CA LEU A 308 55.17 17.99 33.65
C LEU A 308 56.25 16.94 33.34
N VAL A 309 57.39 17.04 34.02
CA VAL A 309 58.47 16.06 33.93
C VAL A 309 58.07 14.78 34.69
N LYS A 310 57.78 13.71 33.95
CA LYS A 310 57.43 12.39 34.51
C LYS A 310 58.52 11.33 34.35
N GLY A 311 59.60 11.66 33.65
CA GLY A 311 60.75 10.79 33.40
C GLY A 311 61.99 11.60 33.03
N ASN A 312 63.08 10.90 32.77
CA ASN A 312 64.39 11.50 32.51
C ASN A 312 64.76 11.59 31.03
N LEU A 313 63.94 11.08 30.10
CA LEU A 313 64.27 11.03 28.67
C LEU A 313 63.20 11.74 27.82
N LEU A 314 63.68 12.53 26.86
CA LEU A 314 62.91 13.03 25.72
C LEU A 314 63.58 12.60 24.42
N VAL A 315 62.79 12.02 23.52
CA VAL A 315 63.20 11.54 22.20
C VAL A 315 62.68 12.51 21.13
N ALA A 316 63.52 12.82 20.14
CA ALA A 316 63.12 13.61 18.98
C ALA A 316 62.42 12.71 17.95
N VAL A 317 61.17 13.03 17.64
CA VAL A 317 60.32 12.27 16.73
C VAL A 317 60.01 13.12 15.50
N LYS A 318 60.08 12.50 14.32
CA LYS A 318 59.69 13.14 13.05
C LYS A 318 58.21 13.53 13.11
N SER A 319 57.89 14.75 12.69
CA SER A 319 56.54 15.28 12.62
C SER A 319 56.26 15.80 11.23
N ILE A 320 55.11 15.44 10.70
CA ILE A 320 54.61 15.97 9.43
C ILE A 320 53.83 17.26 9.75
N THR A 321 53.97 18.26 8.88
CA THR A 321 53.20 19.50 8.98
C THR A 321 51.71 19.20 8.86
N LYS A 322 50.87 19.85 9.67
CA LYS A 322 49.42 19.68 9.53
C LYS A 322 48.98 20.10 8.13
N PRO A 323 48.05 19.37 7.49
CA PRO A 323 47.43 19.84 6.25
C PRO A 323 46.59 21.09 6.54
N ALA A 324 46.39 21.92 5.51
CA ALA A 324 45.40 22.98 5.54
C ALA A 324 44.13 22.48 4.84
N ILE A 325 43.02 22.46 5.59
CA ILE A 325 41.69 22.02 5.13
C ILE A 325 40.74 23.20 5.22
N SER A 326 39.91 23.40 4.20
CA SER A 326 38.82 24.38 4.21
C SER A 326 37.56 23.77 3.57
N PHE A 327 36.45 23.95 4.27
CA PHE A 327 35.12 23.47 3.87
C PHE A 327 34.41 24.54 3.03
N GLY A 328 33.57 24.10 2.09
CA GLY A 328 32.76 24.96 1.23
C GLY A 328 31.58 25.60 1.97
N GLY A 329 30.60 26.08 1.21
CA GLY A 329 29.33 26.56 1.77
C GLY A 329 28.25 25.48 1.80
N ASP A 330 27.24 25.68 2.65
CA ASP A 330 25.99 24.94 2.64
C ASP A 330 25.27 25.03 1.29
N ILE A 331 24.50 24.00 0.94
CA ILE A 331 23.60 24.03 -0.23
C ILE A 331 22.27 24.63 0.20
N ASN A 332 21.88 25.75 -0.41
CA ASN A 332 20.61 26.41 -0.14
C ASN A 332 20.02 27.01 -1.43
N LYS A 333 19.27 26.19 -2.19
CA LYS A 333 18.69 26.57 -3.49
C LYS A 333 17.23 26.11 -3.64
N THR A 334 16.66 26.39 -4.80
CA THR A 334 15.44 25.76 -5.31
C THR A 334 15.85 24.82 -6.44
N TYR A 335 15.12 23.73 -6.64
CA TYR A 335 15.38 22.76 -7.70
C TYR A 335 15.30 23.41 -9.09
N ASP A 336 16.38 23.27 -9.87
CA ASP A 336 16.56 23.84 -11.21
C ASP A 336 17.13 22.80 -12.21
N LYS A 337 17.18 21.52 -11.79
CA LYS A 337 17.82 20.38 -12.47
C LYS A 337 19.36 20.39 -12.52
N SER A 338 20.06 21.38 -11.95
CA SER A 338 21.52 21.36 -11.85
C SER A 338 22.00 20.79 -10.51
N GLU A 339 23.12 20.08 -10.56
CA GLU A 339 23.85 19.61 -9.38
C GLU A 339 24.22 20.78 -8.46
N ALA A 340 24.13 20.53 -7.16
CA ALA A 340 24.68 21.38 -6.12
C ALA A 340 25.77 20.58 -5.39
N VAL A 341 26.95 21.18 -5.26
CA VAL A 341 28.18 20.45 -4.91
C VAL A 341 28.70 20.93 -3.56
N LEU A 342 28.78 20.03 -2.59
CA LEU A 342 29.60 20.22 -1.39
C LEU A 342 31.06 20.03 -1.78
N THR A 343 31.95 20.91 -1.31
CA THR A 343 33.36 20.89 -1.71
C THR A 343 34.27 21.05 -0.50
N VAL A 344 35.36 20.30 -0.48
CA VAL A 344 36.45 20.42 0.48
C VAL A 344 37.72 20.73 -0.29
N THR A 345 38.49 21.70 0.17
CA THR A 345 39.86 21.92 -0.30
C THR A 345 40.81 21.43 0.79
N ALA A 346 41.65 20.45 0.48
CA ALA A 346 42.71 19.99 1.37
C ALA A 346 44.07 20.14 0.68
N SER A 347 45.09 20.56 1.43
CA SER A 347 46.41 20.83 0.88
C SER A 347 47.54 20.55 1.89
N HIS A 348 48.69 20.14 1.39
CA HIS A 348 49.91 19.89 2.16
C HIS A 348 51.12 19.98 1.22
N PRO A 349 52.33 20.42 1.66
CA PRO A 349 53.50 20.54 0.77
C PRO A 349 53.94 19.24 0.09
N LYS A 350 53.58 18.08 0.65
CA LYS A 350 53.77 16.74 0.05
C LYS A 350 52.47 16.10 -0.46
N ALA A 351 51.38 16.87 -0.64
CA ALA A 351 50.13 16.33 -1.14
C ALA A 351 50.27 15.85 -2.59
N LYS A 352 49.79 14.64 -2.90
CA LYS A 352 49.55 14.16 -4.26
C LYS A 352 48.24 13.38 -4.30
N ALA A 353 47.65 13.29 -5.49
CA ALA A 353 46.56 12.35 -5.73
C ALA A 353 47.03 10.91 -5.42
N TYR A 354 46.18 10.11 -4.83
CA TYR A 354 46.51 8.78 -4.30
C TYR A 354 47.06 7.83 -5.35
N LYS A 355 46.64 7.96 -6.61
CA LYS A 355 47.16 7.19 -7.75
C LYS A 355 48.61 7.54 -8.13
N ASP A 356 49.04 8.78 -7.89
CA ASP A 356 50.35 9.33 -8.26
C ASP A 356 51.32 9.41 -7.06
N ALA A 357 50.83 9.11 -5.86
CA ALA A 357 51.55 9.15 -4.59
C ALA A 357 52.44 7.91 -4.38
N VAL A 358 53.72 8.15 -4.07
CA VAL A 358 54.69 7.14 -3.62
C VAL A 358 54.87 7.19 -2.11
N ASN A 359 55.51 6.17 -1.52
CA ASN A 359 55.68 6.11 -0.07
C ASN A 359 56.38 7.36 0.48
N GLY A 360 55.76 8.00 1.49
CA GLY A 360 56.22 9.28 2.05
C GLY A 360 55.55 10.54 1.48
N ASP A 361 54.76 10.45 0.41
CA ASP A 361 53.81 11.49 0.01
C ASP A 361 52.58 11.50 0.95
N VAL A 362 51.86 12.62 1.00
CA VAL A 362 50.62 12.76 1.76
C VAL A 362 49.41 12.61 0.83
N VAL A 363 48.42 11.84 1.28
CA VAL A 363 47.17 11.56 0.55
C VAL A 363 45.98 11.83 1.46
N PHE A 364 44.85 12.25 0.88
CA PHE A 364 43.63 12.60 1.61
C PHE A 364 42.53 11.57 1.34
N TYR A 365 41.99 11.00 2.42
CA TYR A 365 40.82 10.13 2.40
C TYR A 365 39.61 10.89 2.93
N TYR A 366 38.50 10.82 2.21
CA TYR A 366 37.26 11.50 2.56
C TYR A 366 36.21 10.47 2.94
N ILE A 367 35.43 10.76 3.97
CA ILE A 367 34.30 9.95 4.42
C ILE A 367 33.11 10.90 4.54
N TRP A 368 32.13 10.72 3.66
CA TRP A 368 30.87 11.46 3.66
C TRP A 368 29.79 10.57 4.25
N GLU A 369 29.03 11.07 5.22
CA GLU A 369 27.95 10.35 5.91
C GLU A 369 26.74 11.27 6.05
N TRP A 370 25.56 10.83 5.59
CA TRP A 370 24.32 11.59 5.72
C TRP A 370 23.11 10.68 5.82
N THR A 371 22.06 11.15 6.49
CA THR A 371 20.74 10.52 6.43
C THR A 371 19.87 11.33 5.50
N ASP A 372 19.37 10.72 4.43
CA ASP A 372 18.52 11.42 3.45
C ASP A 372 17.07 11.62 3.96
N ASN A 373 16.26 12.32 3.18
CA ASN A 373 14.86 12.64 3.50
C ASN A 373 13.97 11.40 3.69
N THR A 374 14.38 10.20 3.27
CA THR A 374 13.65 8.95 3.49
C THR A 374 14.04 8.24 4.79
N GLY A 375 15.08 8.73 5.48
CA GLY A 375 15.64 8.12 6.69
C GLY A 375 16.73 7.08 6.41
N ILE A 376 17.16 6.90 5.16
CA ILE A 376 18.25 5.99 4.80
C ILE A 376 19.58 6.67 5.12
N HIS A 377 20.43 5.95 5.87
CA HIS A 377 21.80 6.38 6.16
C HIS A 377 22.73 5.97 5.01
N ASN A 378 23.26 6.96 4.32
CA ASN A 378 24.18 6.82 3.21
C ASN A 378 25.62 7.09 3.65
N LYS A 379 26.58 6.44 2.99
CA LYS A 379 28.00 6.61 3.25
C LYS A 379 28.81 6.43 1.97
N GLU A 380 29.66 7.40 1.66
CA GLU A 380 30.63 7.33 0.57
C GLU A 380 32.01 7.66 1.09
N SER A 381 33.02 6.84 0.76
CA SER A 381 34.38 7.08 1.25
C SER A 381 35.47 6.59 0.31
N GLU A 382 36.36 7.51 -0.09
CA GLU A 382 37.40 7.27 -1.09
C GLU A 382 38.56 8.27 -0.94
N TYR A 383 39.71 7.94 -1.51
CA TYR A 383 40.81 8.90 -1.64
C TYR A 383 40.47 9.97 -2.67
N ASP A 384 40.94 11.20 -2.45
CA ASP A 384 40.77 12.36 -3.33
C ASP A 384 39.31 12.78 -3.63
N LYS A 385 38.30 12.10 -3.06
CA LYS A 385 36.87 12.41 -3.18
C LYS A 385 36.45 13.63 -2.36
N ASN A 386 36.98 14.77 -2.78
CA ASN A 386 36.88 16.06 -2.10
C ASN A 386 35.56 16.80 -2.39
N SER A 387 34.62 16.21 -3.12
CA SER A 387 33.29 16.75 -3.37
C SER A 387 32.19 15.69 -3.30
N LEU A 388 30.97 16.14 -3.06
CA LEU A 388 29.75 15.33 -3.07
C LEU A 388 28.59 16.14 -3.66
N GLU A 389 27.74 15.49 -4.46
CA GLU A 389 26.79 16.14 -5.36
C GLU A 389 25.35 15.79 -5.01
N PHE A 390 24.47 16.79 -5.02
CA PHE A 390 23.04 16.63 -4.74
C PHE A 390 22.22 17.39 -5.77
N THR A 391 21.26 16.70 -6.39
CA THR A 391 20.34 17.26 -7.40
C THR A 391 18.92 17.40 -6.87
N ASN A 392 18.44 16.38 -6.16
CA ASN A 392 17.04 16.26 -5.74
C ASN A 392 16.70 17.14 -4.52
N SER A 393 15.42 17.51 -4.40
CA SER A 393 14.91 18.22 -3.23
C SER A 393 15.19 17.45 -1.95
N SER A 394 15.81 18.15 -1.00
CA SER A 394 16.51 17.59 0.16
C SER A 394 16.53 18.61 1.29
N ASP A 395 16.49 18.14 2.54
CA ASP A 395 16.56 18.99 3.74
C ASP A 395 17.20 18.20 4.90
N PHE A 396 18.53 18.02 4.85
CA PHE A 396 19.29 17.19 5.80
C PHE A 396 20.70 17.72 6.09
N THR A 397 21.35 17.13 7.10
CA THR A 397 22.76 17.36 7.43
C THR A 397 23.65 16.29 6.80
N CYS A 398 24.75 16.70 6.17
CA CYS A 398 25.78 15.81 5.63
C CYS A 398 27.11 16.07 6.37
N ASN A 399 27.61 15.07 7.07
CA ASN A 399 28.93 15.11 7.68
C ASN A 399 29.99 14.74 6.63
N VAL A 400 31.10 15.46 6.64
CA VAL A 400 32.36 15.00 6.04
C VAL A 400 33.41 14.82 7.13
N LYS A 401 34.19 13.75 7.03
CA LYS A 401 35.45 13.55 7.75
C LYS A 401 36.58 13.41 6.73
N VAL A 402 37.59 14.25 6.89
CA VAL A 402 38.79 14.26 6.05
C VAL A 402 39.94 13.72 6.88
N GLN A 403 40.65 12.73 6.36
CA GLN A 403 41.79 12.10 7.02
C GLN A 403 43.02 12.21 6.12
N ALA A 404 44.15 12.64 6.69
CA ALA A 404 45.42 12.71 5.99
C ALA A 404 46.34 11.56 6.41
N PHE A 405 46.81 10.79 5.42
CA PHE A 405 47.71 9.67 5.59
C PHE A 405 49.06 9.97 4.93
N VAL A 406 50.10 9.31 5.41
CA VAL A 406 51.31 9.10 4.62
C VAL A 406 51.10 7.86 3.77
N LYS A 407 51.37 7.94 2.46
CA LYS A 407 51.32 6.77 1.59
C LYS A 407 52.29 5.71 2.14
N GLY A 408 51.79 4.51 2.42
CA GLY A 408 52.55 3.41 3.01
C GLY A 408 52.28 3.17 4.51
N ASP A 409 51.69 4.13 5.23
CA ASP A 409 51.32 3.99 6.64
C ASP A 409 49.86 3.50 6.78
N ASP A 410 49.56 2.83 7.90
CA ASP A 410 48.22 2.29 8.22
C ASP A 410 47.29 3.28 8.97
N LYS A 411 47.82 4.43 9.39
CA LYS A 411 47.14 5.39 10.28
C LYS A 411 47.19 6.81 9.76
N ALA A 412 46.05 7.49 9.87
CA ALA A 412 45.97 8.92 9.62
C ALA A 412 46.77 9.69 10.70
N PHE A 413 47.56 10.68 10.28
CA PHE A 413 48.29 11.56 11.20
C PHE A 413 47.52 12.85 11.53
N TYR A 414 46.43 13.11 10.79
CA TYR A 414 45.51 14.22 11.01
C TYR A 414 44.10 13.83 10.55
N GLU A 415 43.08 14.28 11.28
CA GLU A 415 41.68 14.19 10.87
C GLU A 415 40.90 15.44 11.28
N GLU A 416 39.90 15.80 10.48
CA GLU A 416 39.01 16.95 10.73
C GLU A 416 37.62 16.66 10.15
N SER A 417 36.57 17.16 10.81
CA SER A 417 35.17 16.93 10.41
C SER A 417 34.37 18.21 10.33
N HIS A 418 33.38 18.24 9.43
CA HIS A 418 32.47 19.35 9.23
C HIS A 418 31.06 18.85 8.88
N ASP A 419 30.04 19.56 9.35
CA ASP A 419 28.63 19.29 9.06
C ASP A 419 28.10 20.37 8.10
N TYR A 420 27.76 19.95 6.89
CA TYR A 420 27.05 20.79 5.92
C TYR A 420 25.54 20.65 6.06
N HIS A 421 24.82 21.73 5.82
CA HIS A 421 23.38 21.70 5.61
C HIS A 421 23.06 21.62 4.11
N VAL A 422 22.29 20.61 3.70
CA VAL A 422 21.81 20.44 2.32
C VAL A 422 20.32 20.75 2.27
N LYS A 423 19.97 21.88 1.63
CA LYS A 423 18.60 22.37 1.48
C LYS A 423 18.29 22.75 0.03
N ILE A 424 17.77 21.78 -0.72
CA ILE A 424 17.22 21.99 -2.06
C ILE A 424 15.70 21.98 -1.95
N ARG A 425 15.05 23.12 -2.17
CA ARG A 425 13.57 23.24 -2.11
C ARG A 425 12.93 22.75 -3.41
N GLN A 426 11.72 22.20 -3.30
CA GLN A 426 10.87 21.93 -4.45
C GLN A 426 10.63 23.20 -5.27
N ILE A 427 10.55 23.06 -6.60
CA ILE A 427 10.07 24.11 -7.48
C ILE A 427 8.55 23.98 -7.67
N SER A 428 7.85 25.09 -7.84
CA SER A 428 6.42 25.09 -8.15
C SER A 428 6.17 24.44 -9.51
N SER A 429 5.21 23.52 -9.57
CA SER A 429 4.78 22.91 -10.83
C SER A 429 4.16 23.93 -11.78
N VAL A 430 4.55 23.88 -13.05
CA VAL A 430 3.89 24.64 -14.12
C VAL A 430 2.68 23.84 -14.57
N VAL A 431 1.47 24.34 -14.32
CA VAL A 431 0.24 23.61 -14.68
C VAL A 431 -0.60 24.49 -15.60
N LYS A 432 -0.85 23.99 -16.82
CA LYS A 432 -1.78 24.60 -17.78
C LYS A 432 -3.00 23.69 -17.93
N PRO A 433 -4.08 23.90 -17.16
CA PRO A 433 -5.28 23.07 -17.29
C PRO A 433 -5.94 23.28 -18.65
N VAL A 434 -6.26 22.18 -19.34
CA VAL A 434 -7.02 22.18 -20.59
C VAL A 434 -8.28 21.35 -20.37
N VAL A 435 -9.44 21.98 -20.58
CA VAL A 435 -10.76 21.35 -20.48
C VAL A 435 -11.32 21.04 -21.87
N SER A 436 -11.99 19.90 -22.03
CA SER A 436 -12.55 19.48 -23.34
C SER A 436 -13.68 20.40 -23.84
N SER A 437 -14.38 21.11 -22.95
CA SER A 437 -15.31 22.19 -23.30
C SER A 437 -15.36 23.26 -22.20
N GLY A 438 -15.46 24.53 -22.62
CA GLY A 438 -15.73 25.66 -21.72
C GLY A 438 -17.22 25.88 -21.40
N THR A 439 -18.12 25.18 -22.09
CA THR A 439 -19.58 25.22 -21.85
C THR A 439 -20.11 23.81 -21.57
N VAL A 440 -20.88 23.65 -20.50
CA VAL A 440 -21.28 22.35 -19.95
C VAL A 440 -22.75 22.42 -19.49
N PHE A 441 -23.48 21.32 -19.59
CA PHE A 441 -24.85 21.26 -19.08
C PHE A 441 -24.87 21.13 -17.54
N VAL A 442 -25.89 21.71 -16.89
CA VAL A 442 -25.97 21.82 -15.42
C VAL A 442 -26.20 20.47 -14.71
N ASP A 443 -26.75 19.51 -15.44
CA ASP A 443 -26.92 18.09 -15.07
C ASP A 443 -25.74 17.20 -15.55
N GLY A 444 -24.79 17.77 -16.30
CA GLY A 444 -23.64 17.07 -16.83
C GLY A 444 -22.54 16.83 -15.82
N GLN A 445 -21.69 15.83 -16.11
CA GLN A 445 -20.41 15.68 -15.43
C GLN A 445 -19.47 16.85 -15.79
N LEU A 446 -18.50 17.13 -14.92
CA LEU A 446 -17.40 18.04 -15.23
C LEU A 446 -16.67 17.55 -16.50
N PRO A 447 -16.30 18.45 -17.43
CA PRO A 447 -15.64 18.07 -18.68
C PRO A 447 -14.25 17.50 -18.40
N ASP A 448 -13.75 16.67 -19.32
CA ASP A 448 -12.41 16.07 -19.21
C ASP A 448 -11.37 17.16 -18.98
N LEU A 449 -10.55 16.96 -17.95
CA LEU A 449 -9.46 17.85 -17.56
C LEU A 449 -8.13 17.18 -17.89
N SER A 450 -7.27 17.92 -18.58
CA SER A 450 -6.00 17.43 -19.09
C SER A 450 -4.90 18.49 -18.95
N LEU A 451 -3.64 18.09 -19.14
CA LEU A 451 -2.51 18.99 -19.11
C LEU A 451 -2.17 19.51 -20.50
N GLY A 452 -2.15 20.84 -20.64
CA GLY A 452 -1.69 21.51 -21.85
C GLY A 452 -0.17 21.49 -22.01
N GLU A 453 0.28 21.73 -23.24
CA GLU A 453 1.69 21.68 -23.64
C GLU A 453 2.60 22.56 -22.78
N GLY A 454 3.73 22.00 -22.33
CA GLY A 454 4.67 22.67 -21.43
C GLY A 454 4.21 22.74 -19.96
N SER A 455 3.27 21.89 -19.54
CA SER A 455 3.03 21.60 -18.12
C SER A 455 4.08 20.65 -17.55
N THR A 456 4.33 20.70 -16.24
CA THR A 456 5.06 19.69 -15.49
C THR A 456 4.34 18.34 -15.63
N PRO A 457 5.03 17.22 -15.93
CA PRO A 457 4.40 15.90 -16.02
C PRO A 457 3.79 15.45 -14.69
N GLY A 458 2.57 14.96 -14.72
CA GLY A 458 1.82 14.48 -13.56
C GLY A 458 0.35 14.25 -13.90
N ASP A 459 -0.47 14.12 -12.86
CA ASP A 459 -1.90 13.88 -12.96
C ASP A 459 -2.66 15.14 -12.53
N ILE A 460 -3.67 15.55 -13.29
CA ILE A 460 -4.58 16.65 -12.94
C ILE A 460 -6.00 16.12 -12.80
N VAL A 461 -6.66 16.48 -11.70
CA VAL A 461 -8.02 16.00 -11.37
C VAL A 461 -8.87 17.16 -10.84
N TRP A 462 -10.18 17.08 -11.07
CA TRP A 462 -11.13 17.96 -10.41
C TRP A 462 -11.19 17.63 -8.91
N ASP A 463 -11.34 18.65 -8.07
CA ASP A 463 -11.58 18.43 -6.64
C ASP A 463 -12.97 17.79 -6.44
N GLU A 464 -13.09 16.91 -5.44
CA GLU A 464 -14.31 16.12 -5.21
C GLU A 464 -15.55 16.98 -4.86
N ASN A 465 -16.73 16.41 -5.08
CA ASN A 465 -18.03 16.96 -4.66
C ASN A 465 -18.43 18.32 -5.30
N GLN A 466 -17.82 18.66 -6.43
CA GLN A 466 -18.22 19.82 -7.23
C GLN A 466 -19.32 19.46 -8.24
N THR A 467 -20.41 20.23 -8.23
CA THR A 467 -21.52 20.11 -9.18
C THR A 467 -21.57 21.32 -10.11
N ILE A 468 -21.89 21.11 -11.38
CA ILE A 468 -22.07 22.23 -12.34
C ILE A 468 -23.24 23.09 -11.86
N GLN A 469 -23.04 24.41 -11.89
CA GLN A 469 -24.04 25.42 -11.61
C GLN A 469 -24.26 26.29 -12.85
N GLU A 470 -25.49 26.76 -13.04
CA GLU A 470 -25.85 27.65 -14.13
C GLU A 470 -25.07 28.99 -14.09
N GLY A 471 -24.71 29.50 -15.27
CA GLY A 471 -23.88 30.70 -15.41
C GLY A 471 -22.38 30.43 -15.44
N LYS A 472 -21.57 31.49 -15.43
CA LYS A 472 -20.10 31.37 -15.32
C LYS A 472 -19.72 31.13 -13.86
N LYS A 473 -18.99 30.05 -13.60
CA LYS A 473 -18.56 29.64 -12.26
C LYS A 473 -17.14 29.09 -12.33
N GLU A 474 -16.41 29.25 -11.23
CA GLU A 474 -15.07 28.65 -11.08
C GLU A 474 -15.17 27.26 -10.48
N TYR A 475 -14.41 26.32 -11.02
CA TYR A 475 -14.29 24.94 -10.54
C TYR A 475 -12.82 24.65 -10.24
N SER A 476 -12.57 24.09 -9.06
CA SER A 476 -11.23 23.86 -8.52
C SER A 476 -10.67 22.51 -8.97
N TRP A 477 -9.36 22.46 -9.17
CA TRP A 477 -8.63 21.26 -9.53
C TRP A 477 -7.34 21.16 -8.73
N THR A 478 -6.88 19.92 -8.55
CA THR A 478 -5.61 19.57 -7.92
C THR A 478 -4.72 18.85 -8.93
N PHE A 479 -3.46 19.27 -8.99
CA PHE A 479 -2.40 18.66 -9.77
C PHE A 479 -1.37 17.99 -8.86
N THR A 480 -1.07 16.73 -9.16
CA THR A 480 -0.03 15.94 -8.50
C THR A 480 1.10 15.66 -9.50
N PRO A 481 2.32 16.19 -9.29
CA PRO A 481 3.43 15.89 -10.18
C PRO A 481 3.82 14.41 -10.12
N LYS A 482 4.31 13.88 -11.25
CA LYS A 482 4.86 12.52 -11.34
C LYS A 482 6.14 12.40 -10.49
N ASP A 483 7.00 13.42 -10.58
CA ASP A 483 8.14 13.60 -9.68
C ASP A 483 7.70 14.42 -8.45
N LYS A 484 7.28 13.70 -7.41
CA LYS A 484 6.85 14.26 -6.12
C LYS A 484 8.02 14.69 -5.22
N ILE A 485 9.26 14.39 -5.61
CA ILE A 485 10.45 14.78 -4.85
C ILE A 485 10.77 16.23 -5.21
N ASN A 486 10.88 16.56 -6.50
CA ASN A 486 11.41 17.85 -6.94
C ASN A 486 10.37 18.94 -7.21
N TYR A 487 9.12 18.55 -7.48
CA TYR A 487 8.05 19.48 -7.82
C TYR A 487 6.96 19.47 -6.74
N SER A 488 6.44 20.65 -6.39
CA SER A 488 5.32 20.75 -5.46
C SER A 488 4.00 20.37 -6.14
N THR A 489 3.04 19.87 -5.38
CA THR A 489 1.64 19.88 -5.82
C THR A 489 1.19 21.31 -6.12
N ALA A 490 0.18 21.43 -6.98
CA ALA A 490 -0.44 22.71 -7.31
C ALA A 490 -1.95 22.54 -7.32
N ALA A 491 -2.68 23.59 -6.97
CA ALA A 491 -4.12 23.64 -7.12
C ALA A 491 -4.50 24.96 -7.78
N GLY A 492 -5.61 24.98 -8.49
CA GLY A 492 -6.08 26.15 -9.20
C GLY A 492 -7.55 26.01 -9.57
N LYS A 493 -8.02 26.87 -10.47
CA LYS A 493 -9.39 26.84 -10.94
C LYS A 493 -9.49 27.06 -12.45
N VAL A 494 -10.58 26.60 -13.05
CA VAL A 494 -11.01 26.95 -14.41
C VAL A 494 -12.42 27.53 -14.34
N THR A 495 -12.72 28.54 -15.15
CA THR A 495 -14.10 29.04 -15.30
C THR A 495 -14.82 28.21 -16.35
N LEU A 496 -15.96 27.60 -15.99
CA LEU A 496 -16.87 26.93 -16.92
C LEU A 496 -18.20 27.67 -16.98
N GLN A 497 -18.86 27.62 -18.13
CA GLN A 497 -20.20 28.17 -18.36
C GLN A 497 -21.23 27.03 -18.25
N GLY A 498 -22.02 27.01 -17.18
CA GLY A 498 -23.19 26.15 -17.07
C GLY A 498 -24.35 26.68 -17.91
N THR A 499 -24.99 25.82 -18.69
CA THR A 499 -26.21 26.12 -19.48
C THR A 499 -27.28 25.05 -19.27
N ALA A 500 -28.55 25.43 -19.20
CA ALA A 500 -29.65 24.47 -19.20
C ALA A 500 -29.74 23.72 -20.55
N ALA A 501 -30.03 22.42 -20.51
CA ALA A 501 -30.20 21.61 -21.72
C ALA A 501 -31.56 21.91 -22.42
N PRO A 502 -31.60 21.96 -23.76
CA PRO A 502 -32.86 22.10 -24.49
C PRO A 502 -33.66 20.78 -24.43
N LEU A 503 -34.78 20.82 -23.72
CA LEU A 503 -35.73 19.70 -23.58
C LEU A 503 -36.74 19.70 -24.73
N TYR A 504 -36.96 18.52 -25.31
CA TYR A 504 -37.99 18.24 -26.32
C TYR A 504 -39.11 17.42 -25.68
N THR A 505 -40.36 17.68 -26.05
CA THR A 505 -41.52 16.91 -25.55
C THR A 505 -41.98 15.88 -26.58
N ILE A 506 -42.20 14.64 -26.15
CA ILE A 506 -42.85 13.58 -26.95
C ILE A 506 -44.18 13.26 -26.27
N ASN A 507 -45.27 13.54 -26.96
CA ASN A 507 -46.62 13.25 -26.49
C ASN A 507 -47.04 11.87 -26.98
N VAL A 508 -47.16 10.91 -26.06
CA VAL A 508 -47.62 9.55 -26.35
C VAL A 508 -49.15 9.54 -26.33
N SER A 509 -49.74 8.97 -27.38
CA SER A 509 -51.18 8.76 -27.50
C SER A 509 -51.47 7.30 -27.85
N THR A 510 -52.42 6.71 -27.15
CA THR A 510 -52.75 5.28 -27.25
C THR A 510 -54.20 5.09 -27.69
N SER A 511 -54.46 4.03 -28.44
CA SER A 511 -55.80 3.66 -28.91
C SER A 511 -55.97 2.14 -28.93
N GLY A 512 -57.19 1.65 -28.71
CA GLY A 512 -57.43 0.22 -28.46
C GLY A 512 -57.16 -0.17 -27.01
N ARG A 513 -56.79 -1.44 -26.77
CA ARG A 513 -56.50 -1.98 -25.43
C ARG A 513 -55.06 -2.49 -25.31
N GLY A 514 -54.28 -1.77 -24.52
CA GLY A 514 -52.87 -2.01 -24.26
C GLY A 514 -52.22 -0.77 -23.66
N LYS A 515 -50.97 -0.89 -23.24
CA LYS A 515 -50.17 0.16 -22.60
C LYS A 515 -48.91 0.46 -23.40
N VAL A 516 -48.42 1.68 -23.23
CA VAL A 516 -47.10 2.12 -23.72
C VAL A 516 -46.30 2.57 -22.50
N SER A 517 -44.99 2.37 -22.50
CA SER A 517 -44.10 2.88 -21.45
C SER A 517 -42.83 3.46 -22.07
N PRO A 518 -42.40 4.69 -21.72
CA PRO A 518 -43.15 5.66 -20.91
C PRO A 518 -44.43 6.16 -21.62
N ASP A 519 -45.44 6.56 -20.86
CA ASP A 519 -46.70 7.15 -21.35
C ASP A 519 -46.81 8.65 -21.06
N GLY A 520 -47.89 9.28 -21.56
CA GLY A 520 -48.14 10.71 -21.37
C GLY A 520 -47.17 11.62 -22.15
N THR A 521 -46.77 12.73 -21.54
CA THR A 521 -45.81 13.69 -22.11
C THR A 521 -44.43 13.41 -21.54
N VAL A 522 -43.50 12.99 -22.40
CA VAL A 522 -42.14 12.59 -22.00
C VAL A 522 -41.15 13.64 -22.47
N THR A 523 -40.29 14.14 -21.57
CA THR A 523 -39.22 15.08 -21.90
C THR A 523 -37.92 14.35 -22.18
N VAL A 524 -37.26 14.66 -23.30
CA VAL A 524 -35.95 14.11 -23.68
C VAL A 524 -35.01 15.24 -24.09
N GLU A 525 -33.74 15.16 -23.69
CA GLU A 525 -32.70 16.09 -24.14
C GLU A 525 -32.36 15.88 -25.62
N LYS A 526 -31.96 16.96 -26.29
CA LYS A 526 -31.52 16.92 -27.69
C LYS A 526 -30.42 15.87 -27.94
N GLY A 527 -30.65 14.97 -28.88
CA GLY A 527 -29.66 13.96 -29.27
C GLY A 527 -29.48 12.80 -28.29
N LYS A 528 -30.30 12.68 -27.25
CA LYS A 528 -30.42 11.43 -26.49
C LYS A 528 -31.34 10.44 -27.21
N ASP A 529 -31.14 9.17 -26.92
CA ASP A 529 -32.02 8.09 -27.36
C ASP A 529 -33.15 7.89 -26.34
N ILE A 530 -34.34 7.49 -26.81
CA ILE A 530 -35.44 7.07 -25.95
C ILE A 530 -36.10 5.80 -26.46
N LEU A 531 -36.41 4.88 -25.55
CA LEU A 531 -37.05 3.60 -25.82
C LEU A 531 -38.50 3.63 -25.35
N PHE A 532 -39.42 3.28 -26.23
CA PHE A 532 -40.82 3.00 -25.91
C PHE A 532 -41.08 1.50 -26.00
N THR A 533 -41.77 0.94 -25.00
CA THR A 533 -42.22 -0.45 -25.00
C THR A 533 -43.75 -0.51 -25.06
N PHE A 534 -44.28 -1.53 -25.72
CA PHE A 534 -45.71 -1.70 -25.97
C PHE A 534 -46.20 -3.01 -25.36
N THR A 535 -47.29 -2.95 -24.59
CA THR A 535 -47.86 -4.12 -23.91
C THR A 535 -49.34 -4.23 -24.29
N PRO A 536 -49.69 -5.06 -25.30
CA PRO A 536 -51.09 -5.32 -25.63
C PRO A 536 -51.83 -5.98 -24.45
N ASP A 537 -53.10 -5.63 -24.25
CA ASP A 537 -53.95 -6.32 -23.27
C ASP A 537 -54.30 -7.75 -23.76
N PRO A 538 -54.62 -8.70 -22.87
CA PRO A 538 -55.11 -10.02 -23.27
C PRO A 538 -56.31 -9.95 -24.21
N GLY A 539 -56.20 -10.65 -25.35
CA GLY A 539 -57.11 -10.61 -26.49
C GLY A 539 -56.70 -9.62 -27.60
N TYR A 540 -55.59 -8.89 -27.45
CA TYR A 540 -55.14 -7.85 -28.39
C TYR A 540 -53.68 -8.06 -28.82
N LYS A 541 -53.34 -7.48 -29.98
CA LYS A 541 -51.97 -7.33 -30.51
C LYS A 541 -51.67 -5.88 -30.84
N LEU A 542 -50.40 -5.57 -31.05
CA LEU A 542 -49.99 -4.29 -31.62
C LEU A 542 -50.63 -4.09 -33.00
N GLY A 543 -51.17 -2.89 -33.24
CA GLY A 543 -51.71 -2.45 -34.52
C GLY A 543 -50.67 -1.65 -35.28
N THR A 544 -50.77 -0.33 -35.19
CA THR A 544 -49.86 0.64 -35.83
C THR A 544 -49.12 1.48 -34.81
N VAL A 545 -47.88 1.86 -35.13
CA VAL A 545 -47.06 2.82 -34.38
C VAL A 545 -46.64 3.92 -35.34
N THR A 546 -46.94 5.17 -35.02
CA THR A 546 -46.53 6.34 -35.81
C THR A 546 -45.76 7.35 -34.96
N LEU A 547 -44.72 7.94 -35.53
CA LEU A 547 -44.00 9.08 -34.97
C LEU A 547 -44.23 10.28 -35.88
N ASP A 548 -44.82 11.35 -35.35
CA ASP A 548 -45.20 12.56 -36.10
C ASP A 548 -46.05 12.25 -37.36
N ASN A 549 -46.92 11.25 -37.24
CA ASN A 549 -47.77 10.67 -38.30
C ASN A 549 -47.03 9.86 -39.38
N ILE A 550 -45.71 9.66 -39.27
CA ILE A 550 -44.95 8.71 -40.10
C ILE A 550 -45.12 7.32 -39.50
N ASP A 551 -45.52 6.34 -40.32
CA ASP A 551 -45.60 4.94 -39.88
C ASP A 551 -44.20 4.38 -39.61
N VAL A 552 -44.02 3.82 -38.41
CA VAL A 552 -42.79 3.19 -37.93
C VAL A 552 -43.05 1.78 -37.39
N THR A 553 -44.20 1.18 -37.72
CA THR A 553 -44.60 -0.16 -37.25
C THR A 553 -43.56 -1.22 -37.65
N ASP A 554 -43.01 -1.16 -38.86
CA ASP A 554 -41.94 -2.06 -39.35
C ASP A 554 -40.59 -1.88 -38.60
N LYS A 555 -40.42 -0.80 -37.85
CA LYS A 555 -39.24 -0.53 -37.01
C LYS A 555 -39.39 -1.04 -35.58
N VAL A 556 -40.58 -1.53 -35.21
CA VAL A 556 -40.84 -2.12 -33.90
C VAL A 556 -40.20 -3.50 -33.85
N LYS A 557 -39.37 -3.74 -32.82
CA LYS A 557 -38.77 -5.05 -32.54
C LYS A 557 -39.11 -5.44 -31.12
N ASP A 558 -39.56 -6.66 -30.90
CA ASP A 558 -39.91 -7.20 -29.57
C ASP A 558 -40.88 -6.27 -28.80
N ASN A 559 -41.95 -5.84 -29.50
CA ASN A 559 -42.92 -4.83 -29.04
C ASN A 559 -42.29 -3.53 -28.53
N SER A 560 -41.12 -3.15 -29.02
CA SER A 560 -40.38 -1.97 -28.57
C SER A 560 -39.92 -1.12 -29.76
N TYR A 561 -39.93 0.20 -29.59
CA TYR A 561 -39.49 1.17 -30.59
C TYR A 561 -38.52 2.17 -29.95
N LYS A 562 -37.30 2.22 -30.49
CA LYS A 562 -36.27 3.16 -30.07
C LYS A 562 -36.24 4.35 -31.03
N ILE A 563 -36.41 5.56 -30.50
CA ILE A 563 -36.12 6.81 -31.21
C ILE A 563 -34.65 7.11 -30.94
N GLU A 564 -33.82 6.97 -31.98
CA GLU A 564 -32.38 7.26 -31.91
C GLU A 564 -32.13 8.72 -32.30
N ASN A 565 -31.24 9.41 -31.57
CA ASN A 565 -30.98 10.85 -31.70
C ASN A 565 -32.29 11.67 -31.81
N ALA A 566 -33.03 11.78 -30.69
CA ALA A 566 -34.35 12.43 -30.64
C ALA A 566 -34.41 13.72 -31.51
N PRO A 567 -35.32 13.77 -32.50
CA PRO A 567 -35.11 14.54 -33.72
C PRO A 567 -34.88 16.04 -33.49
N ALA A 568 -33.75 16.53 -34.00
CA ALA A 568 -33.30 17.91 -33.92
C ALA A 568 -34.07 18.89 -34.84
N GLY A 569 -35.37 18.69 -35.02
CA GLY A 569 -36.24 19.59 -35.78
C GLY A 569 -36.57 20.89 -35.04
N ASP A 570 -37.10 21.87 -35.78
CA ASP A 570 -37.45 23.21 -35.25
C ASP A 570 -38.69 23.20 -34.32
N SER A 571 -39.36 22.06 -34.17
CA SER A 571 -40.53 21.85 -33.31
C SER A 571 -40.15 21.34 -31.92
N GLN A 572 -40.53 22.06 -30.85
CA GLN A 572 -40.31 21.63 -29.46
C GLN A 572 -41.22 20.47 -28.99
N GLY A 573 -42.11 19.97 -29.85
CA GLY A 573 -43.08 18.92 -29.54
C GLY A 573 -43.25 17.92 -30.67
N HIS A 574 -43.11 16.65 -30.33
CA HIS A 574 -43.33 15.46 -31.16
C HIS A 574 -44.54 14.66 -30.64
N LYS A 575 -45.05 13.74 -31.45
CA LYS A 575 -46.17 12.87 -31.10
C LYS A 575 -45.92 11.41 -31.50
N LEU A 576 -45.92 10.51 -30.53
CA LEU A 576 -45.97 9.07 -30.75
C LEU A 576 -47.43 8.61 -30.66
N SER A 577 -47.96 7.95 -31.69
CA SER A 577 -49.32 7.41 -31.68
C SER A 577 -49.29 5.89 -31.85
N VAL A 578 -49.86 5.16 -30.91
CA VAL A 578 -49.88 3.69 -30.86
C VAL A 578 -51.33 3.19 -30.90
N SER A 579 -51.59 2.16 -31.70
CA SER A 579 -52.87 1.45 -31.70
C SER A 579 -52.70 -0.03 -31.36
N PHE A 580 -53.71 -0.60 -30.70
CA PHE A 580 -53.81 -2.03 -30.38
C PHE A 580 -55.08 -2.61 -31.02
N LYS A 581 -54.94 -3.65 -31.84
CA LYS A 581 -56.05 -4.33 -32.52
C LYS A 581 -56.42 -5.59 -31.76
N GLN A 582 -57.71 -5.89 -31.60
CA GLN A 582 -58.16 -7.17 -31.07
C GLN A 582 -57.72 -8.31 -32.02
N LEU A 583 -57.26 -9.43 -31.46
CA LEU A 583 -56.94 -10.65 -32.23
C LEU A 583 -58.18 -11.13 -32.98
N ASP A 584 -58.03 -11.66 -34.19
CA ASP A 584 -59.08 -12.35 -34.95
C ASP A 584 -58.91 -13.88 -34.93
N SER A 585 -59.71 -14.62 -35.71
CA SER A 585 -59.64 -16.09 -35.71
C SER A 585 -58.39 -16.66 -36.37
N ASP A 586 -57.79 -15.94 -37.32
CA ASP A 586 -56.60 -16.41 -38.03
C ASP A 586 -55.34 -16.06 -37.24
N ASP A 587 -55.33 -14.90 -36.56
CA ASP A 587 -54.35 -14.59 -35.51
C ASP A 587 -54.24 -15.71 -34.47
N MET A 588 -55.38 -16.25 -34.02
CA MET A 588 -55.41 -17.33 -33.04
C MET A 588 -54.86 -18.65 -33.58
N LYS A 589 -55.19 -19.02 -34.83
CA LYS A 589 -54.60 -20.20 -35.48
C LYS A 589 -53.08 -20.05 -35.61
N GLN A 590 -52.63 -18.88 -36.05
CA GLN A 590 -51.21 -18.56 -36.19
C GLN A 590 -50.50 -18.68 -34.85
N MET A 591 -51.05 -18.10 -33.78
CA MET A 591 -50.50 -18.18 -32.43
C MET A 591 -50.33 -19.64 -31.97
N PHE A 592 -51.38 -20.48 -32.07
CA PHE A 592 -51.27 -21.90 -31.71
C PHE A 592 -50.28 -22.68 -32.60
N SER A 593 -50.16 -22.35 -33.89
CA SER A 593 -49.18 -22.98 -34.79
C SER A 593 -47.74 -22.52 -34.58
N SER A 594 -47.53 -21.33 -33.98
CA SER A 594 -46.21 -20.77 -33.66
C SER A 594 -45.66 -21.21 -32.30
N LEU A 595 -46.42 -21.98 -31.52
CA LEU A 595 -45.97 -22.48 -30.22
C LEU A 595 -44.78 -23.43 -30.37
N PRO A 596 -43.80 -23.38 -29.44
CA PRO A 596 -42.59 -24.20 -29.54
C PRO A 596 -42.91 -25.69 -29.35
N VAL A 597 -42.45 -26.54 -30.27
CA VAL A 597 -42.66 -28.00 -30.19
C VAL A 597 -41.86 -28.59 -29.02
N ILE A 598 -42.55 -29.24 -28.08
CA ILE A 598 -41.94 -29.79 -26.85
C ILE A 598 -41.68 -31.30 -26.98
N THR A 599 -40.47 -31.67 -27.41
CA THR A 599 -40.02 -33.07 -27.53
C THR A 599 -39.51 -33.67 -26.20
N SER A 600 -39.15 -32.85 -25.21
CA SER A 600 -38.70 -33.27 -23.88
C SER A 600 -39.85 -33.75 -22.97
N GLU A 601 -39.52 -34.43 -21.87
CA GLU A 601 -40.50 -34.83 -20.84
C GLU A 601 -41.06 -33.63 -20.05
N LYS A 602 -40.23 -32.60 -19.83
CA LYS A 602 -40.61 -31.36 -19.14
C LYS A 602 -40.32 -30.14 -20.01
N MET A 603 -41.17 -29.13 -19.88
CA MET A 603 -41.09 -27.86 -20.61
C MET A 603 -40.22 -26.84 -19.86
N THR A 604 -39.44 -26.02 -20.57
CA THR A 604 -38.66 -24.93 -19.93
C THR A 604 -39.57 -23.80 -19.44
N PRO A 605 -39.13 -22.93 -18.51
CA PRO A 605 -39.94 -21.79 -18.06
C PRO A 605 -40.39 -20.87 -19.20
N GLU A 606 -39.54 -20.64 -20.21
CA GLU A 606 -39.81 -19.76 -21.36
C GLU A 606 -40.86 -20.38 -22.28
N GLN A 607 -40.73 -21.68 -22.58
CA GLN A 607 -41.74 -22.43 -23.31
C GLN A 607 -43.06 -22.49 -22.53
N GLY A 608 -42.99 -22.69 -21.20
CA GLY A 608 -44.15 -22.72 -20.32
C GLY A 608 -44.90 -21.39 -20.31
N ASN A 609 -44.17 -20.28 -20.24
CA ASN A 609 -44.72 -18.94 -20.37
C ASN A 609 -45.40 -18.73 -21.73
N ALA A 610 -44.80 -19.19 -22.85
CA ALA A 610 -45.42 -19.07 -24.17
C ALA A 610 -46.74 -19.87 -24.28
N TYR A 611 -46.80 -21.09 -23.74
CA TYR A 611 -48.03 -21.88 -23.69
C TYR A 611 -49.09 -21.24 -22.77
N LEU A 612 -48.68 -20.72 -21.61
CA LEU A 612 -49.59 -20.01 -20.69
C LEU A 612 -50.13 -18.71 -21.32
N ASP A 613 -49.28 -17.93 -21.99
CA ASP A 613 -49.68 -16.72 -22.71
C ASP A 613 -50.70 -17.05 -23.81
N ALA A 614 -50.50 -18.12 -24.57
CA ALA A 614 -51.44 -18.56 -25.60
C ALA A 614 -52.82 -18.97 -25.03
N ILE A 615 -52.88 -19.69 -23.91
CA ILE A 615 -54.18 -20.04 -23.28
C ILE A 615 -54.83 -18.85 -22.57
N ILE A 616 -54.06 -17.90 -22.03
CA ILE A 616 -54.56 -16.61 -21.51
C ILE A 616 -55.21 -15.80 -22.64
N GLN A 617 -54.52 -15.67 -23.77
CA GLN A 617 -55.04 -14.99 -24.98
C GLN A 617 -56.32 -15.68 -25.48
N TYR A 618 -56.31 -17.01 -25.62
CA TYR A 618 -57.48 -17.80 -26.04
C TYR A 618 -58.68 -17.63 -25.10
N ARG A 619 -58.49 -17.79 -23.79
CA ARG A 619 -59.58 -17.72 -22.80
C ARG A 619 -60.13 -16.30 -22.61
N SER A 620 -59.27 -15.28 -22.70
CA SER A 620 -59.70 -13.87 -22.66
C SER A 620 -60.59 -13.52 -23.85
N LEU A 621 -60.30 -14.11 -25.01
CA LEU A 621 -61.04 -13.91 -26.25
C LEU A 621 -62.34 -14.74 -26.28
N SER A 622 -62.27 -16.01 -25.88
CA SER A 622 -63.42 -16.94 -25.87
C SER A 622 -64.49 -16.57 -24.84
N ALA A 623 -64.15 -15.77 -23.82
CA ALA A 623 -65.11 -15.28 -22.83
C ALA A 623 -66.21 -14.40 -23.43
N ASN A 624 -65.94 -13.72 -24.56
CA ASN A 624 -66.84 -12.72 -25.14
C ASN A 624 -67.27 -13.02 -26.59
N ARG A 625 -66.72 -14.05 -27.23
CA ARG A 625 -67.10 -14.47 -28.61
C ARG A 625 -66.69 -15.91 -28.90
N THR A 626 -67.33 -16.55 -29.86
CA THR A 626 -66.92 -17.87 -30.37
C THR A 626 -65.58 -17.75 -31.11
N THR A 627 -64.61 -18.58 -30.75
CA THR A 627 -63.28 -18.67 -31.39
C THR A 627 -63.18 -19.94 -32.24
N SER A 628 -62.71 -19.85 -33.49
CA SER A 628 -62.63 -20.99 -34.41
C SER A 628 -61.30 -21.77 -34.33
N VAL A 629 -61.00 -22.31 -33.15
CA VAL A 629 -59.89 -23.27 -32.93
C VAL A 629 -60.51 -24.66 -32.87
N SER A 630 -59.94 -25.65 -33.56
CA SER A 630 -60.50 -27.00 -33.58
C SER A 630 -60.29 -27.72 -32.24
N GLN A 631 -61.17 -28.70 -31.96
CA GLN A 631 -61.05 -29.54 -30.77
C GLN A 631 -59.71 -30.29 -30.73
N ASP A 632 -59.25 -30.82 -31.87
CA ASP A 632 -57.99 -31.54 -31.96
C ASP A 632 -56.78 -30.65 -31.65
N THR A 633 -56.79 -29.39 -32.10
CA THR A 633 -55.74 -28.41 -31.75
C THR A 633 -55.73 -28.12 -30.25
N LEU A 634 -56.88 -27.98 -29.61
CA LEU A 634 -56.96 -27.77 -28.15
C LEU A 634 -56.52 -29.00 -27.35
N LEU A 635 -56.87 -30.21 -27.78
CA LEU A 635 -56.42 -31.45 -27.14
C LEU A 635 -54.91 -31.65 -27.30
N ALA A 636 -54.34 -31.41 -28.49
CA ALA A 636 -52.89 -31.44 -28.70
C ALA A 636 -52.17 -30.39 -27.86
N PHE A 637 -52.76 -29.19 -27.71
CA PHE A 637 -52.27 -28.15 -26.81
C PHE A 637 -52.29 -28.60 -25.35
N TYR A 638 -53.40 -29.17 -24.83
CA TYR A 638 -53.48 -29.64 -23.45
C TYR A 638 -52.51 -30.78 -23.13
N ARG A 639 -52.34 -31.77 -24.05
CA ARG A 639 -51.31 -32.83 -23.94
C ARG A 639 -49.88 -32.29 -23.91
N THR A 640 -49.64 -31.09 -24.43
CA THR A 640 -48.32 -30.44 -24.35
C THR A 640 -48.20 -29.59 -23.09
N LEU A 641 -49.26 -28.87 -22.72
CA LEU A 641 -49.34 -28.04 -21.51
C LEU A 641 -49.19 -28.87 -20.22
N GLU A 642 -49.60 -30.13 -20.21
CA GLU A 642 -49.31 -31.09 -19.14
C GLU A 642 -47.83 -31.09 -18.72
N LYS A 643 -46.89 -30.93 -19.67
CA LYS A 643 -45.44 -30.93 -19.41
C LYS A 643 -44.94 -29.69 -18.66
N HIS A 644 -45.83 -28.75 -18.32
CA HIS A 644 -45.50 -27.55 -17.57
C HIS A 644 -45.10 -27.91 -16.13
N PRO A 645 -43.96 -27.43 -15.60
CA PRO A 645 -43.41 -27.92 -14.32
C PRO A 645 -44.27 -27.60 -13.09
N LYS A 646 -45.24 -26.68 -13.19
CA LYS A 646 -46.23 -26.36 -12.15
C LYS A 646 -47.59 -27.07 -12.34
N ILE A 647 -47.74 -27.91 -13.37
CA ILE A 647 -48.96 -28.68 -13.64
C ILE A 647 -48.68 -30.14 -13.32
N GLU A 648 -49.59 -30.78 -12.57
CA GLU A 648 -49.41 -32.15 -12.10
C GLU A 648 -50.71 -32.95 -12.27
N PHE A 649 -50.57 -34.24 -12.57
CA PHE A 649 -51.67 -35.20 -12.57
C PHE A 649 -51.41 -36.29 -11.52
N ASP A 650 -52.19 -36.26 -10.45
CA ASP A 650 -52.15 -37.27 -9.39
C ASP A 650 -53.19 -38.36 -9.68
N ILE A 651 -52.78 -39.35 -10.47
CA ILE A 651 -53.66 -40.43 -10.92
C ILE A 651 -53.39 -41.65 -10.06
N ASP A 652 -54.45 -42.24 -9.51
CA ASP A 652 -54.37 -43.55 -8.84
C ASP A 652 -54.06 -44.68 -9.85
N ASN A 653 -52.80 -44.80 -10.19
CA ASN A 653 -52.22 -45.88 -11.01
C ASN A 653 -52.09 -47.20 -10.23
N LYS A 654 -52.52 -47.27 -8.96
CA LYS A 654 -52.55 -48.48 -8.13
C LYS A 654 -53.95 -49.09 -8.07
N GLY A 655 -54.98 -48.28 -8.32
CA GLY A 655 -56.36 -48.70 -8.45
C GLY A 655 -56.59 -49.68 -9.62
N PRO A 656 -57.66 -50.50 -9.56
CA PRO A 656 -57.96 -51.49 -10.59
C PRO A 656 -58.45 -50.90 -11.91
N VAL A 657 -58.88 -49.64 -11.94
CA VAL A 657 -59.45 -48.96 -13.11
C VAL A 657 -58.39 -48.04 -13.72
N SER A 658 -58.05 -48.24 -14.99
CA SER A 658 -57.12 -47.34 -15.71
C SER A 658 -57.87 -46.33 -16.57
N ILE A 659 -57.30 -45.13 -16.69
CA ILE A 659 -57.92 -43.97 -17.35
C ILE A 659 -57.00 -43.51 -18.48
N SER A 660 -57.56 -43.20 -19.66
CA SER A 660 -56.80 -42.76 -20.82
C SER A 660 -57.24 -41.36 -21.27
N ASP A 661 -56.26 -40.55 -21.73
CA ASP A 661 -56.42 -39.19 -22.26
C ASP A 661 -56.98 -38.15 -21.26
N TYR A 662 -56.60 -38.28 -19.99
CA TYR A 662 -56.98 -37.39 -18.89
C TYR A 662 -56.52 -35.92 -19.06
N THR A 663 -55.58 -35.66 -19.96
CA THR A 663 -55.06 -34.31 -20.26
C THR A 663 -56.15 -33.31 -20.66
N ALA A 664 -57.25 -33.80 -21.26
CA ALA A 664 -58.41 -33.01 -21.63
C ALA A 664 -59.08 -32.31 -20.42
N LEU A 665 -58.84 -32.79 -19.19
CA LEU A 665 -59.29 -32.14 -17.95
C LEU A 665 -58.66 -30.76 -17.72
N LEU A 666 -57.55 -30.41 -18.40
CA LEU A 666 -56.99 -29.05 -18.38
C LEU A 666 -57.91 -28.00 -19.02
N ASP A 667 -58.99 -28.39 -19.72
CA ASP A 667 -60.04 -27.46 -20.12
C ASP A 667 -60.71 -26.77 -18.90
N SER A 668 -60.67 -27.41 -17.73
CA SER A 668 -61.15 -26.86 -16.44
C SER A 668 -60.27 -25.77 -15.82
N MET A 669 -59.08 -25.51 -16.37
CA MET A 669 -58.22 -24.39 -15.97
C MET A 669 -58.92 -23.05 -16.28
N THR A 670 -59.09 -22.17 -15.30
CA THR A 670 -59.70 -20.85 -15.53
C THR A 670 -58.71 -19.85 -16.14
N LEU A 671 -59.21 -18.71 -16.62
CA LEU A 671 -58.35 -17.60 -17.05
C LEU A 671 -57.45 -17.09 -15.91
N GLU A 672 -57.97 -17.04 -14.68
CA GLU A 672 -57.21 -16.61 -13.51
C GLU A 672 -56.22 -17.69 -13.03
N ASP A 673 -56.54 -18.98 -13.19
CA ASP A 673 -55.58 -20.06 -12.94
C ASP A 673 -54.37 -19.94 -13.88
N ALA A 674 -54.63 -19.69 -15.17
CA ALA A 674 -53.58 -19.55 -16.19
C ALA A 674 -52.72 -18.29 -15.98
N LYS A 675 -53.34 -17.14 -15.69
CA LYS A 675 -52.63 -15.91 -15.29
C LYS A 675 -51.77 -16.16 -14.05
N GLY A 676 -52.34 -16.79 -13.02
CA GLY A 676 -51.64 -17.05 -11.77
C GLY A 676 -50.44 -17.97 -11.93
N LEU A 677 -50.52 -18.99 -12.81
CA LEU A 677 -49.38 -19.83 -13.14
C LEU A 677 -48.26 -19.03 -13.84
N ARG A 678 -48.66 -18.04 -14.66
CA ARG A 678 -47.82 -17.20 -15.51
C ARG A 678 -47.13 -16.04 -14.79
N ASP A 679 -47.79 -15.42 -13.82
CA ASP A 679 -47.24 -14.36 -12.95
C ASP A 679 -46.59 -14.92 -11.67
N GLY A 680 -46.89 -16.17 -11.31
CA GLY A 680 -46.32 -16.86 -10.15
C GLY A 680 -47.19 -16.84 -8.89
N THR A 681 -48.35 -16.18 -8.91
CA THR A 681 -49.31 -16.19 -7.78
C THR A 681 -49.99 -17.55 -7.56
N VAL A 682 -50.01 -18.41 -8.58
CA VAL A 682 -50.29 -19.86 -8.45
C VAL A 682 -48.95 -20.60 -8.54
N SER A 683 -48.65 -21.35 -7.48
CA SER A 683 -47.43 -22.16 -7.39
C SER A 683 -47.58 -23.49 -8.11
N HIS A 684 -48.74 -24.15 -7.95
CA HIS A 684 -49.07 -25.43 -8.60
C HIS A 684 -50.56 -25.53 -8.96
N LEU A 685 -50.86 -26.23 -10.05
CA LEU A 685 -52.21 -26.70 -10.40
C LEU A 685 -52.15 -28.21 -10.57
N SER A 686 -52.90 -28.94 -9.75
CA SER A 686 -52.96 -30.41 -9.79
C SER A 686 -54.36 -30.88 -10.20
N ILE A 687 -54.43 -31.93 -11.01
CA ILE A 687 -55.67 -32.65 -11.29
C ILE A 687 -55.52 -34.07 -10.74
N SER A 688 -56.20 -34.35 -9.62
CA SER A 688 -56.22 -35.66 -8.99
C SER A 688 -57.37 -36.52 -9.52
N ILE A 689 -57.11 -37.81 -9.70
CA ILE A 689 -58.13 -38.82 -10.00
C ILE A 689 -58.03 -39.96 -8.99
N ASP A 690 -59.06 -40.08 -8.15
CA ASP A 690 -59.12 -40.99 -7.00
C ASP A 690 -60.15 -42.09 -7.28
N VAL A 691 -59.70 -43.35 -7.24
CA VAL A 691 -60.50 -44.55 -7.53
C VAL A 691 -60.60 -45.42 -6.27
N LYS A 692 -61.79 -45.56 -5.71
CA LYS A 692 -62.02 -46.31 -4.47
C LYS A 692 -63.02 -47.43 -4.64
N ASP A 693 -62.67 -48.64 -4.22
CA ASP A 693 -63.64 -49.72 -4.05
C ASP A 693 -64.78 -49.26 -3.14
N THR A 694 -66.03 -49.50 -3.54
CA THR A 694 -67.21 -49.06 -2.79
C THR A 694 -68.30 -50.14 -2.77
N ASN A 695 -69.09 -50.14 -1.69
CA ASN A 695 -70.25 -51.01 -1.56
C ASN A 695 -71.52 -50.23 -1.90
N LEU A 696 -72.32 -50.76 -2.83
CA LEU A 696 -73.56 -50.12 -3.24
C LEU A 696 -74.61 -50.13 -2.12
N ASN A 697 -75.13 -48.94 -1.82
CA ASN A 697 -76.29 -48.81 -0.94
C ASN A 697 -77.55 -49.43 -1.61
N THR A 698 -78.63 -49.61 -0.83
CA THR A 698 -79.85 -50.27 -1.33
C THR A 698 -80.46 -49.55 -2.53
N GLN A 699 -80.55 -48.21 -2.47
CA GLN A 699 -81.09 -47.38 -3.55
C GLN A 699 -80.28 -47.53 -4.85
N GLN A 700 -78.95 -47.45 -4.79
CA GLN A 700 -78.06 -47.63 -5.94
C GLN A 700 -78.22 -49.02 -6.57
N ARG A 701 -78.35 -50.09 -5.76
CA ARG A 701 -78.61 -51.46 -6.28
C ARG A 701 -79.97 -51.59 -6.96
N ASP A 702 -81.00 -50.96 -6.43
CA ASP A 702 -82.35 -51.03 -7.00
C ASP A 702 -82.43 -50.21 -8.30
N MET A 703 -81.78 -49.05 -8.36
CA MET A 703 -81.63 -48.26 -9.60
C MET A 703 -80.92 -49.03 -10.72
N ILE A 704 -79.80 -49.68 -10.40
CA ILE A 704 -79.05 -50.50 -11.38
C ILE A 704 -79.91 -51.65 -11.90
N LYS A 705 -80.65 -52.34 -11.03
CA LYS A 705 -81.58 -53.42 -11.43
C LYS A 705 -82.76 -52.91 -12.26
N ALA A 706 -83.23 -51.69 -12.02
CA ALA A 706 -84.26 -51.06 -12.84
C ALA A 706 -83.73 -50.68 -14.24
N ALA A 707 -82.51 -50.16 -14.33
CA ALA A 707 -81.86 -49.78 -15.58
C ALA A 707 -81.42 -50.99 -16.43
N LYS A 708 -81.01 -52.10 -15.80
CA LYS A 708 -80.58 -53.33 -16.46
C LYS A 708 -81.10 -54.57 -15.73
N LYS A 709 -82.38 -54.86 -15.95
CA LYS A 709 -83.08 -56.02 -15.37
C LYS A 709 -82.31 -57.32 -15.63
N ASP A 710 -82.28 -58.21 -14.63
CA ASP A 710 -81.67 -59.54 -14.68
C ASP A 710 -80.11 -59.54 -14.88
N ALA A 711 -79.44 -58.40 -14.71
CA ALA A 711 -77.97 -58.33 -14.64
C ALA A 711 -77.42 -58.75 -13.28
N VAL A 712 -76.25 -59.40 -13.30
CA VAL A 712 -75.46 -59.70 -12.10
C VAL A 712 -74.54 -58.53 -11.81
N ILE A 713 -74.70 -57.96 -10.60
CA ILE A 713 -73.83 -56.92 -10.05
C ILE A 713 -72.54 -57.56 -9.54
N THR A 714 -71.40 -56.96 -9.88
CA THR A 714 -70.07 -57.40 -9.43
C THR A 714 -69.34 -56.24 -8.74
N ASP A 715 -68.12 -55.93 -9.15
CA ASP A 715 -67.27 -54.93 -8.51
C ASP A 715 -67.83 -53.50 -8.71
N SER A 716 -67.61 -52.61 -7.75
CA SER A 716 -68.09 -51.23 -7.78
C SER A 716 -67.04 -50.25 -7.25
N TYR A 717 -66.91 -49.12 -7.95
CA TYR A 717 -65.84 -48.14 -7.76
C TYR A 717 -66.45 -46.73 -7.67
N ASN A 718 -66.09 -45.97 -6.65
CA ASN A 718 -66.32 -44.53 -6.63
C ASN A 718 -65.12 -43.85 -7.30
N ILE A 719 -65.36 -43.10 -8.37
CA ILE A 719 -64.30 -42.39 -9.12
C ILE A 719 -64.58 -40.90 -9.01
N SER A 720 -63.66 -40.16 -8.37
CA SER A 720 -63.78 -38.71 -8.20
C SER A 720 -62.62 -37.96 -8.86
N LEU A 721 -62.95 -36.85 -9.50
CA LEU A 721 -62.01 -35.94 -10.14
C LEU A 721 -61.91 -34.65 -9.33
N LYS A 722 -60.70 -34.17 -9.06
CA LYS A 722 -60.48 -32.96 -8.25
C LYS A 722 -59.40 -32.08 -8.86
N LYS A 723 -59.73 -30.82 -9.18
CA LYS A 723 -58.75 -29.78 -9.51
C LYS A 723 -58.33 -29.07 -8.22
N SER A 724 -57.03 -28.99 -7.97
CA SER A 724 -56.44 -28.33 -6.80
C SER A 724 -55.57 -27.17 -7.29
N VAL A 725 -55.83 -25.94 -6.86
CA VAL A 725 -55.05 -24.75 -7.24
C VAL A 725 -54.35 -24.21 -6.00
N THR A 726 -53.02 -24.29 -5.97
CA THR A 726 -52.19 -23.88 -4.84
C THR A 726 -51.61 -22.50 -5.05
N LYS A 727 -51.83 -21.62 -4.08
CA LYS A 727 -51.27 -20.27 -3.97
C LYS A 727 -50.48 -20.13 -2.66
N PRO A 728 -49.67 -19.08 -2.45
CA PRO A 728 -48.97 -18.86 -1.18
C PRO A 728 -49.88 -18.86 0.06
N GLU A 729 -51.12 -18.39 -0.08
CA GLU A 729 -52.14 -18.35 0.97
C GLU A 729 -52.87 -19.68 1.24
N GLY A 730 -52.69 -20.70 0.39
CA GLY A 730 -53.31 -22.02 0.55
C GLY A 730 -53.72 -22.70 -0.77
N THR A 731 -54.27 -23.91 -0.66
CA THR A 731 -54.80 -24.69 -1.79
C THR A 731 -56.32 -24.63 -1.82
N ASN A 732 -56.90 -24.38 -3.00
CA ASN A 732 -58.33 -24.41 -3.24
C ASN A 732 -58.70 -25.63 -4.10
N ASP A 733 -59.58 -26.49 -3.59
CA ASP A 733 -60.01 -27.74 -4.23
C ASP A 733 -61.40 -27.59 -4.87
N THR A 734 -61.55 -28.06 -6.11
CA THR A 734 -62.79 -28.05 -6.88
C THR A 734 -63.04 -29.43 -7.49
N TYR A 735 -64.13 -30.08 -7.13
CA TYR A 735 -64.53 -31.36 -7.74
C TYR A 735 -65.09 -31.15 -9.16
N LEU A 736 -64.69 -32.01 -10.09
CA LEU A 736 -65.10 -31.96 -11.50
C LEU A 736 -66.13 -33.07 -11.78
N THR A 737 -67.42 -32.72 -11.82
CA THR A 737 -68.51 -33.70 -12.01
C THR A 737 -68.81 -33.99 -13.48
N ASP A 738 -68.75 -32.96 -14.34
CA ASP A 738 -69.17 -32.99 -15.74
C ASP A 738 -68.07 -32.39 -16.65
N PRO A 739 -66.91 -33.06 -16.85
CA PRO A 739 -65.89 -32.61 -17.79
C PRO A 739 -66.42 -32.52 -19.24
N LYS A 740 -66.08 -31.43 -19.92
CA LYS A 740 -66.48 -31.11 -21.30
C LYS A 740 -66.07 -32.16 -22.35
N TYR A 741 -65.03 -32.94 -22.07
CA TYR A 741 -64.54 -34.00 -22.94
C TYR A 741 -64.64 -35.35 -22.21
N PRO A 742 -65.22 -36.39 -22.83
CA PRO A 742 -65.40 -37.68 -22.19
C PRO A 742 -64.04 -38.39 -22.02
N LEU A 743 -63.80 -38.97 -20.84
CA LEU A 743 -62.63 -39.81 -20.60
C LEU A 743 -62.94 -41.27 -20.92
N THR A 744 -61.88 -42.02 -21.27
CA THR A 744 -61.99 -43.48 -21.44
C THR A 744 -61.56 -44.19 -20.17
N LEU A 745 -62.46 -44.96 -19.57
CA LEU A 745 -62.24 -45.79 -18.39
C LEU A 745 -62.12 -47.26 -18.79
N LYS A 746 -61.18 -47.99 -18.19
CA LYS A 746 -60.95 -49.42 -18.40
C LYS A 746 -60.99 -50.16 -17.07
N PHE A 747 -62.07 -50.89 -16.85
CA PHE A 747 -62.30 -51.71 -15.66
C PHE A 747 -61.74 -53.13 -15.88
N PRO A 748 -61.30 -53.83 -14.82
CA PRO A 748 -60.88 -55.22 -14.94
C PRO A 748 -62.10 -56.14 -15.14
N VAL A 749 -61.88 -57.34 -15.67
CA VAL A 749 -62.90 -58.39 -15.64
C VAL A 749 -63.02 -58.95 -14.21
N PRO A 750 -64.23 -59.03 -13.61
CA PRO A 750 -64.42 -59.51 -12.24
C PRO A 750 -63.87 -60.92 -12.00
N LYS A 751 -63.18 -61.11 -10.86
CA LYS A 751 -62.59 -62.40 -10.48
C LYS A 751 -63.63 -63.32 -9.82
N GLY A 752 -63.53 -64.63 -10.06
CA GLY A 752 -64.36 -65.64 -9.38
C GLY A 752 -65.79 -65.81 -9.93
N ILE A 753 -66.16 -65.13 -11.02
CA ILE A 753 -67.45 -65.32 -11.69
C ILE A 753 -67.54 -66.69 -12.36
N LYS A 754 -68.68 -67.37 -12.25
CA LYS A 754 -68.91 -68.69 -12.88
C LYS A 754 -68.93 -68.56 -14.39
N ALA A 755 -68.44 -69.57 -15.13
CA ALA A 755 -68.59 -69.61 -16.59
C ALA A 755 -70.08 -69.57 -17.00
N PRO A 756 -70.44 -68.92 -18.13
CA PRO A 756 -71.80 -68.92 -18.64
C PRO A 756 -72.26 -70.36 -18.96
N ALA A 757 -73.57 -70.61 -18.81
CA ALA A 757 -74.14 -71.91 -19.15
C ALA A 757 -74.02 -72.20 -20.67
N SER A 758 -73.95 -73.48 -21.04
CA SER A 758 -73.88 -73.87 -22.46
C SER A 758 -75.06 -73.29 -23.25
N GLY A 759 -74.78 -72.65 -24.39
CA GLY A 759 -75.76 -71.91 -25.19
C GLY A 759 -75.95 -70.43 -24.83
N TYR A 760 -75.25 -69.91 -23.82
CA TYR A 760 -75.28 -68.50 -23.42
C TYR A 760 -73.92 -67.82 -23.64
N GLU A 761 -73.95 -66.53 -23.94
CA GLU A 761 -72.79 -65.67 -24.12
C GLU A 761 -72.81 -64.52 -23.12
N ARG A 762 -71.66 -64.23 -22.50
CA ARG A 762 -71.56 -63.20 -21.46
C ARG A 762 -71.25 -61.84 -22.07
N THR A 763 -72.13 -60.87 -21.84
CA THR A 763 -71.89 -59.46 -22.15
C THR A 763 -71.64 -58.67 -20.87
N PHE A 764 -70.56 -57.87 -20.86
CA PHE A 764 -70.23 -56.95 -19.78
C PHE A 764 -70.74 -55.54 -20.06
N TYR A 765 -71.17 -54.86 -19.01
CA TYR A 765 -71.60 -53.46 -19.01
C TYR A 765 -71.01 -52.74 -17.78
N VAL A 766 -70.98 -51.42 -17.81
CA VAL A 766 -70.72 -50.59 -16.63
C VAL A 766 -71.95 -49.72 -16.39
N ALA A 767 -72.55 -49.81 -15.20
CA ALA A 767 -73.56 -48.85 -14.77
C ALA A 767 -72.86 -47.68 -14.08
N ALA A 768 -73.04 -46.47 -14.59
CA ALA A 768 -72.62 -45.24 -13.93
C ALA A 768 -73.82 -44.64 -13.19
N VAL A 769 -73.75 -44.60 -11.86
CA VAL A 769 -74.78 -44.01 -10.98
C VAL A 769 -74.31 -42.64 -10.54
N HIS A 770 -75.00 -41.60 -11.02
CA HIS A 770 -74.70 -40.20 -10.75
C HIS A 770 -75.60 -39.68 -9.64
N GLU A 771 -75.04 -38.93 -8.68
CA GLU A 771 -75.80 -38.29 -7.60
C GLU A 771 -75.93 -36.79 -7.87
N GLN A 772 -77.16 -36.32 -8.16
CA GLN A 772 -77.43 -34.88 -8.37
C GLN A 772 -77.84 -34.21 -7.07
N SER A 773 -77.47 -32.93 -6.92
CA SER A 773 -77.68 -32.08 -5.73
C SER A 773 -79.14 -31.80 -5.34
N ASN A 774 -80.10 -32.33 -6.09
CA ASN A 774 -81.55 -32.22 -5.89
C ASN A 774 -82.22 -33.56 -5.51
N SER A 775 -81.43 -34.55 -5.05
CA SER A 775 -81.86 -35.90 -4.67
C SER A 775 -82.43 -36.77 -5.81
N ARG A 776 -82.27 -36.38 -7.08
CA ARG A 776 -82.47 -37.27 -8.24
C ARG A 776 -81.16 -37.89 -8.68
N SER A 777 -80.90 -39.11 -8.24
CA SER A 777 -79.84 -39.92 -8.85
C SER A 777 -80.28 -40.45 -10.21
N SER A 778 -79.35 -40.61 -11.16
CA SER A 778 -79.59 -41.24 -12.47
C SER A 778 -78.62 -42.40 -12.72
N THR A 779 -78.96 -43.32 -13.63
CA THR A 779 -78.09 -44.46 -13.96
C THR A 779 -77.98 -44.64 -15.47
N ASP A 780 -76.76 -44.51 -15.98
CA ASP A 780 -76.42 -44.75 -17.39
C ASP A 780 -75.81 -46.14 -17.54
N ILE A 781 -76.25 -46.91 -18.54
CA ILE A 781 -75.71 -48.24 -18.84
C ILE A 781 -74.73 -48.14 -20.02
N LEU A 782 -73.44 -48.12 -19.70
CA LEU A 782 -72.35 -48.02 -20.65
C LEU A 782 -71.99 -49.42 -21.20
N SER A 783 -71.99 -49.57 -22.52
CA SER A 783 -71.64 -50.82 -23.19
C SER A 783 -70.13 -50.96 -23.38
N ASN A 784 -69.59 -52.14 -23.09
CA ASN A 784 -68.16 -52.43 -23.31
C ASN A 784 -67.75 -52.18 -24.78
N LYS A 785 -66.62 -51.48 -24.96
CA LYS A 785 -65.97 -51.22 -26.26
C LYS A 785 -64.73 -52.08 -26.51
N ASP A 786 -64.25 -52.82 -25.50
CA ASP A 786 -63.09 -53.72 -25.62
C ASP A 786 -63.53 -55.14 -26.02
N SER A 787 -63.18 -55.57 -27.23
CA SER A 787 -63.42 -56.92 -27.75
C SER A 787 -62.34 -57.94 -27.38
N SER A 788 -61.27 -57.54 -26.69
CA SER A 788 -60.15 -58.43 -26.33
C SER A 788 -60.47 -59.41 -25.19
N GLY A 789 -61.56 -59.17 -24.45
CA GLY A 789 -61.96 -59.95 -23.28
C GLY A 789 -61.05 -59.77 -22.05
N LYS A 790 -60.08 -58.83 -22.09
CA LYS A 790 -59.14 -58.56 -20.99
C LYS A 790 -59.61 -57.43 -20.07
N THR A 791 -60.28 -56.43 -20.62
CA THR A 791 -60.82 -55.30 -19.85
C THR A 791 -62.26 -55.00 -20.28
N ILE A 792 -62.91 -54.10 -19.54
CA ILE A 792 -64.22 -53.55 -19.85
C ILE A 792 -64.01 -52.05 -20.06
N THR A 793 -63.97 -51.63 -21.32
CA THR A 793 -63.66 -50.23 -21.70
C THR A 793 -64.95 -49.47 -21.99
N VAL A 794 -65.11 -48.29 -21.39
CA VAL A 794 -66.27 -47.39 -21.59
C VAL A 794 -65.79 -45.93 -21.65
N ALA A 795 -66.57 -45.07 -22.30
CA ALA A 795 -66.35 -43.63 -22.29
C ALA A 795 -67.42 -42.93 -21.44
N THR A 796 -67.04 -41.92 -20.66
CA THR A 796 -67.95 -41.15 -19.80
C THR A 796 -67.50 -39.70 -19.66
N ASP A 797 -68.45 -38.78 -19.65
CA ASP A 797 -68.32 -37.35 -19.35
C ASP A 797 -68.86 -36.99 -17.96
N ARG A 798 -69.20 -37.99 -17.14
CA ARG A 798 -69.71 -37.84 -15.77
C ARG A 798 -69.07 -38.82 -14.80
N PHE A 799 -68.86 -38.38 -13.56
CA PHE A 799 -68.05 -39.10 -12.56
C PHE A 799 -68.77 -39.20 -11.20
N SER A 800 -68.97 -40.43 -10.73
CA SER A 800 -69.62 -40.80 -9.47
C SER A 800 -69.33 -42.29 -9.19
N VAL A 801 -70.35 -43.14 -8.97
CA VAL A 801 -70.18 -44.57 -8.70
C VAL A 801 -70.33 -45.39 -9.98
N PHE A 802 -69.34 -46.20 -10.32
CA PHE A 802 -69.32 -47.11 -11.46
C PHE A 802 -69.37 -48.56 -11.01
N THR A 803 -70.30 -49.34 -11.54
CA THR A 803 -70.50 -50.74 -11.20
C THR A 803 -70.34 -51.62 -12.43
N VAL A 804 -69.47 -52.62 -12.34
CA VAL A 804 -69.35 -53.66 -13.37
C VAL A 804 -70.52 -54.63 -13.27
N LEU A 805 -71.18 -54.86 -14.40
CA LEU A 805 -72.31 -55.77 -14.56
C LEU A 805 -71.99 -56.82 -15.60
N TYR A 806 -72.60 -58.00 -15.47
CA TYR A 806 -72.68 -58.94 -16.59
C TYR A 806 -74.08 -59.54 -16.76
N GLN A 807 -74.37 -59.96 -18.00
CA GLN A 807 -75.54 -60.74 -18.37
C GLN A 807 -75.10 -61.94 -19.22
N ASP A 808 -75.61 -63.11 -18.89
CA ASP A 808 -75.50 -64.30 -19.75
C ASP A 808 -76.74 -64.32 -20.65
N ILE A 809 -76.56 -63.98 -21.93
CA ILE A 809 -77.63 -63.86 -22.92
C ILE A 809 -77.65 -65.14 -23.76
N LYS A 810 -78.82 -65.77 -23.91
CA LYS A 810 -78.96 -66.96 -24.76
C LYS A 810 -78.61 -66.57 -26.20
N LYS A 811 -77.76 -67.35 -26.89
CA LYS A 811 -77.49 -67.12 -28.32
C LYS A 811 -78.81 -67.16 -29.10
N ALA A 812 -79.04 -66.13 -29.90
CA ALA A 812 -80.25 -66.04 -30.71
C ALA A 812 -80.23 -67.09 -31.83
N GLU A 813 -81.38 -67.75 -32.03
CA GLU A 813 -81.67 -68.57 -33.21
C GLU A 813 -82.40 -67.66 -34.22
N ASP A 814 -81.89 -67.52 -35.45
CA ASP A 814 -82.37 -66.57 -36.47
C ASP A 814 -83.83 -66.79 -36.91
N PRO A 815 -84.67 -65.74 -36.99
CA PRO A 815 -85.88 -65.74 -37.80
C PRO A 815 -86.03 -64.49 -38.71
N HIS A 816 -86.37 -64.74 -39.96
CA HIS A 816 -86.51 -63.75 -41.04
C HIS A 816 -87.83 -62.93 -41.05
N THR A 817 -87.74 -61.74 -41.68
CA THR A 817 -88.76 -61.08 -42.54
C THR A 817 -90.09 -60.52 -41.98
N SER A 818 -90.19 -59.17 -42.03
CA SER A 818 -91.16 -58.35 -42.80
C SER A 818 -92.66 -58.35 -42.41
N SER A 819 -93.52 -57.37 -42.76
CA SER A 819 -93.43 -56.18 -43.64
C SER A 819 -94.48 -55.10 -43.26
N GLY A 820 -94.20 -53.82 -43.54
CA GLY A 820 -95.05 -52.92 -44.38
C GLY A 820 -95.96 -51.95 -43.59
N GLN A 821 -96.40 -50.76 -44.05
CA GLN A 821 -96.21 -49.89 -45.24
C GLN A 821 -96.75 -48.46 -44.83
N ASN A 822 -96.57 -47.30 -45.49
CA ASN A 822 -95.97 -46.85 -46.76
C ASN A 822 -95.75 -45.29 -46.77
N ASN A 823 -95.19 -44.75 -47.88
CA ASN A 823 -95.26 -43.37 -48.45
C ASN A 823 -94.25 -42.29 -47.97
N SER A 824 -93.59 -41.50 -48.84
CA SER A 824 -93.55 -41.44 -50.32
C SER A 824 -92.32 -40.64 -50.80
N SER A 825 -91.76 -40.99 -51.99
CA SER A 825 -90.95 -40.15 -52.93
C SER A 825 -89.66 -39.42 -52.43
N ASP A 826 -88.53 -39.38 -53.15
CA ASP A 826 -88.24 -39.86 -54.51
C ASP A 826 -86.74 -40.09 -54.82
N ASN A 827 -86.49 -40.92 -55.84
CA ASN A 827 -85.28 -41.09 -56.67
C ASN A 827 -83.87 -41.40 -56.09
N LYS A 828 -83.47 -42.65 -56.37
CA LYS A 828 -82.25 -43.08 -57.11
C LYS A 828 -80.89 -43.00 -56.42
N ASN A 829 -80.31 -44.13 -56.03
CA ASN A 829 -79.65 -45.18 -56.85
C ASN A 829 -78.14 -44.94 -56.96
N ASN A 830 -77.34 -45.70 -56.22
CA ASN A 830 -76.66 -46.89 -56.76
C ASN A 830 -76.03 -47.72 -55.64
N ASP A 831 -75.98 -49.05 -55.84
CA ASP A 831 -74.89 -50.00 -55.52
C ASP A 831 -74.24 -50.03 -54.10
N ASN A 832 -73.65 -51.12 -53.62
CA ASN A 832 -73.81 -52.56 -53.86
C ASN A 832 -73.37 -53.21 -52.52
N ASN A 833 -74.15 -54.13 -51.96
CA ASN A 833 -73.94 -55.57 -52.13
C ASN A 833 -72.48 -56.05 -52.02
N SER A 834 -72.20 -56.73 -50.91
CA SER A 834 -71.38 -57.94 -50.78
C SER A 834 -69.98 -58.02 -51.42
N SER A 835 -69.03 -58.33 -50.51
CA SER A 835 -67.96 -59.32 -50.64
C SER A 835 -66.57 -58.92 -51.14
N SER A 836 -65.63 -59.55 -50.42
CA SER A 836 -64.30 -59.99 -50.85
C SER A 836 -63.18 -58.94 -50.85
N ASN A 837 -62.05 -59.41 -50.31
CA ASN A 837 -60.76 -58.77 -50.24
C ASN A 837 -60.73 -57.36 -49.65
N THR A 838 -60.54 -57.34 -48.33
CA THR A 838 -59.54 -56.46 -47.71
C THR A 838 -58.18 -56.67 -48.41
N TYR A 839 -57.98 -55.99 -49.53
CA TYR A 839 -56.62 -55.72 -50.02
C TYR A 839 -55.98 -54.80 -48.98
N VAL A 840 -55.05 -55.35 -48.20
CA VAL A 840 -54.18 -54.56 -47.33
C VAL A 840 -53.10 -53.96 -48.23
N PRO A 841 -53.05 -52.63 -48.43
CA PRO A 841 -52.00 -52.02 -49.22
C PRO A 841 -50.64 -52.27 -48.56
N ASP A 842 -49.63 -52.61 -49.36
CA ASP A 842 -48.25 -52.73 -48.89
C ASP A 842 -47.62 -51.33 -48.87
N TYR A 843 -48.04 -50.52 -47.88
CA TYR A 843 -47.75 -49.09 -47.78
C TYR A 843 -46.24 -48.75 -47.84
N GLU A 844 -45.36 -49.67 -47.44
CA GLU A 844 -43.92 -49.51 -47.51
C GLU A 844 -43.41 -49.51 -48.97
N LYS A 845 -43.91 -50.43 -49.80
CA LYS A 845 -43.49 -50.54 -51.20
C LYS A 845 -43.92 -49.31 -52.02
N ASP A 846 -45.19 -48.90 -51.88
CA ASP A 846 -45.72 -47.76 -52.63
C ASP A 846 -45.06 -46.44 -52.21
N PHE A 847 -44.64 -46.30 -50.95
CA PHE A 847 -43.85 -45.16 -50.49
C PHE A 847 -42.49 -45.06 -51.20
N TRP A 848 -41.70 -46.14 -51.22
CA TRP A 848 -40.37 -46.11 -51.84
C TRP A 848 -40.38 -46.08 -53.37
N ASP A 849 -41.40 -46.62 -54.02
CA ASP A 849 -41.60 -46.46 -55.46
C ASP A 849 -41.89 -44.99 -55.82
N ASN A 850 -42.64 -44.26 -54.99
CA ASN A 850 -42.84 -42.82 -55.16
C ASN A 850 -41.55 -42.00 -54.96
N VAL A 851 -40.73 -42.33 -53.95
CA VAL A 851 -39.39 -41.73 -53.77
C VAL A 851 -38.52 -41.92 -55.02
N SER A 852 -38.47 -43.14 -55.55
CA SER A 852 -37.70 -43.47 -56.76
C SER A 852 -38.17 -42.66 -57.97
N ASN A 853 -39.48 -42.49 -58.13
CA ASN A 853 -40.07 -41.70 -59.22
C ASN A 853 -39.83 -40.19 -59.08
N LEU A 854 -39.71 -39.66 -57.86
CA LEU A 854 -39.34 -38.25 -57.62
C LEU A 854 -37.89 -37.99 -58.03
N ILE A 855 -36.95 -38.85 -57.63
CA ILE A 855 -35.53 -38.73 -57.99
C ILE A 855 -35.34 -38.75 -59.51
N LYS A 856 -36.08 -39.58 -60.25
CA LYS A 856 -36.04 -39.63 -61.72
C LYS A 856 -36.66 -38.41 -62.42
N LYS A 857 -37.46 -37.60 -61.72
CA LYS A 857 -38.09 -36.37 -62.24
C LYS A 857 -37.37 -35.09 -61.82
N ALA A 858 -36.61 -35.14 -60.73
CA ALA A 858 -35.85 -34.02 -60.19
C ALA A 858 -34.76 -33.54 -61.18
N LYS A 859 -34.54 -32.22 -61.22
CA LYS A 859 -33.60 -31.58 -62.13
C LYS A 859 -32.20 -31.49 -61.51
N ALA A 860 -31.19 -31.21 -62.32
CA ALA A 860 -29.84 -30.98 -61.83
C ALA A 860 -29.81 -29.83 -60.80
N GLY A 861 -29.32 -30.11 -59.59
CA GLY A 861 -29.32 -29.20 -58.44
C GLY A 861 -30.51 -29.34 -57.48
N ASP A 862 -31.55 -30.12 -57.82
CA ASP A 862 -32.67 -30.40 -56.90
C ASP A 862 -32.23 -31.31 -55.74
N THR A 863 -32.94 -31.20 -54.61
CA THR A 863 -32.79 -32.10 -53.46
C THR A 863 -34.14 -32.75 -53.15
N VAL A 864 -34.15 -34.07 -52.99
CA VAL A 864 -35.31 -34.86 -52.57
C VAL A 864 -35.16 -35.15 -51.07
N ASN A 865 -36.11 -34.69 -50.25
CA ASN A 865 -36.16 -35.04 -48.83
C ASN A 865 -37.21 -36.12 -48.58
N VAL A 866 -36.81 -37.15 -47.86
CA VAL A 866 -37.65 -38.31 -47.53
C VAL A 866 -37.75 -38.43 -46.02
N ASN A 867 -38.98 -38.45 -45.51
CA ASN A 867 -39.26 -38.75 -44.12
C ASN A 867 -39.74 -40.21 -43.98
N ALA A 868 -38.82 -41.07 -43.57
CA ALA A 868 -38.97 -42.51 -43.42
C ALA A 868 -38.90 -42.94 -41.94
N VAL A 869 -39.41 -42.11 -41.03
CA VAL A 869 -39.51 -42.33 -39.57
C VAL A 869 -39.84 -43.79 -39.18
N THR A 870 -40.76 -44.46 -39.88
CA THR A 870 -41.18 -45.84 -39.60
C THR A 870 -40.41 -46.96 -40.33
N TYR A 871 -39.36 -46.64 -41.12
CA TYR A 871 -38.62 -47.61 -41.93
C TYR A 871 -37.11 -47.60 -41.61
N ASP A 872 -36.48 -48.78 -41.59
CA ASP A 872 -35.07 -48.99 -41.23
C ASP A 872 -34.15 -49.31 -42.42
N LYS A 873 -34.74 -49.49 -43.61
CA LYS A 873 -34.08 -49.91 -44.85
C LYS A 873 -34.63 -49.15 -46.06
N MET A 874 -33.77 -48.93 -47.05
CA MET A 874 -34.08 -48.30 -48.34
C MET A 874 -33.88 -49.32 -49.47
N PRO A 875 -34.83 -49.54 -50.38
CA PRO A 875 -34.68 -50.54 -51.44
C PRO A 875 -33.65 -50.10 -52.50
N GLU A 876 -33.06 -51.08 -53.19
CA GLU A 876 -32.09 -50.88 -54.27
C GLU A 876 -32.63 -50.00 -55.40
N SER A 877 -33.95 -50.00 -55.64
CA SER A 877 -34.61 -49.16 -56.65
C SER A 877 -34.36 -47.66 -56.45
N VAL A 878 -34.26 -47.20 -55.20
CA VAL A 878 -33.97 -45.79 -54.86
C VAL A 878 -32.50 -45.46 -55.15
N MET A 879 -31.57 -46.36 -54.81
CA MET A 879 -30.14 -46.18 -55.13
C MET A 879 -29.88 -46.24 -56.64
N ALA A 880 -30.61 -47.10 -57.35
CA ALA A 880 -30.60 -47.16 -58.81
C ALA A 880 -31.13 -45.87 -59.43
N ALA A 881 -32.21 -45.27 -58.90
CA ALA A 881 -32.71 -43.98 -59.35
C ALA A 881 -31.68 -42.85 -59.19
N LEU A 882 -30.89 -42.85 -58.10
CA LEU A 882 -29.78 -41.90 -57.93
C LEU A 882 -28.66 -42.15 -58.97
N ARG A 883 -28.27 -43.40 -59.19
CA ARG A 883 -27.27 -43.74 -60.23
C ARG A 883 -27.72 -43.34 -61.65
N GLU A 884 -29.02 -43.35 -61.93
CA GLU A 884 -29.59 -42.87 -63.20
C GLU A 884 -29.67 -41.34 -63.31
N ASN A 885 -29.72 -40.62 -62.18
CA ASN A 885 -29.79 -39.15 -62.15
C ASN A 885 -28.72 -38.54 -61.22
N PRO A 886 -27.43 -38.52 -61.62
CA PRO A 886 -26.31 -38.19 -60.74
C PRO A 886 -26.27 -36.72 -60.29
N GLN A 887 -27.14 -35.84 -60.78
CA GLN A 887 -27.11 -34.39 -60.48
C GLN A 887 -28.11 -33.96 -59.38
N VAL A 888 -28.69 -34.90 -58.65
CA VAL A 888 -29.68 -34.69 -57.58
C VAL A 888 -29.08 -35.10 -56.22
N ALA A 889 -29.56 -34.54 -55.12
CA ALA A 889 -29.24 -35.03 -53.77
C ALA A 889 -30.46 -35.70 -53.10
N LEU A 890 -30.23 -36.74 -52.30
CA LEU A 890 -31.25 -37.40 -51.47
C LEU A 890 -30.92 -37.19 -50.00
N ILE A 891 -31.90 -36.77 -49.21
CA ILE A 891 -31.80 -36.70 -47.74
C ILE A 891 -32.89 -37.58 -47.13
N VAL A 892 -32.51 -38.64 -46.41
CA VAL A 892 -33.45 -39.53 -45.71
C VAL A 892 -33.37 -39.30 -44.20
N ARG A 893 -34.48 -38.87 -43.60
CA ARG A 893 -34.68 -38.78 -42.14
C ARG A 893 -35.45 -40.03 -41.68
N TRP A 894 -35.00 -40.65 -40.59
CA TRP A 894 -35.52 -41.93 -40.09
C TRP A 894 -35.17 -42.07 -38.59
N ASP A 895 -35.89 -42.91 -37.84
CA ASP A 895 -35.80 -42.91 -36.36
C ASP A 895 -34.51 -43.49 -35.77
N GLY A 896 -33.76 -44.29 -36.54
CA GLY A 896 -32.58 -45.00 -36.04
C GLY A 896 -31.26 -44.20 -36.05
N GLY A 897 -31.27 -42.89 -36.36
CA GLY A 897 -30.09 -42.05 -36.14
C GLY A 897 -29.95 -40.83 -37.04
N LYS A 898 -28.70 -40.49 -37.40
CA LYS A 898 -28.38 -39.30 -38.21
C LYS A 898 -28.98 -39.41 -39.62
N PRO A 899 -29.45 -38.30 -40.22
CA PRO A 899 -29.97 -38.30 -41.58
C PRO A 899 -28.96 -38.84 -42.59
N VAL A 900 -29.42 -39.67 -43.52
CA VAL A 900 -28.60 -40.17 -44.63
C VAL A 900 -28.63 -39.12 -45.74
N ILE A 901 -27.48 -38.53 -46.06
CA ILE A 901 -27.34 -37.51 -47.12
C ILE A 901 -26.49 -38.10 -48.25
N ILE A 902 -27.12 -38.38 -49.39
CA ILE A 902 -26.49 -38.99 -50.57
C ILE A 902 -26.54 -38.01 -51.74
N PRO A 903 -25.44 -37.31 -52.06
CA PRO A 903 -25.25 -36.72 -53.38
C PRO A 903 -25.25 -37.85 -54.42
N ALA A 904 -26.10 -37.80 -55.45
CA ALA A 904 -26.26 -38.91 -56.40
C ALA A 904 -24.96 -39.23 -57.19
N GLN A 905 -24.06 -38.25 -57.34
CA GLN A 905 -22.69 -38.44 -57.87
C GLN A 905 -21.87 -39.48 -57.09
N THR A 906 -22.21 -39.70 -55.81
CA THR A 906 -21.55 -40.64 -54.89
C THR A 906 -22.39 -41.88 -54.60
N ALA A 907 -23.48 -42.12 -55.34
CA ALA A 907 -24.37 -43.27 -55.15
C ALA A 907 -23.62 -44.61 -55.33
N LEU A 908 -23.85 -45.55 -54.41
CA LEU A 908 -23.17 -46.85 -54.41
C LEU A 908 -23.43 -47.63 -55.70
N ALA A 909 -22.36 -48.21 -56.26
CA ALA A 909 -22.43 -49.06 -57.44
C ALA A 909 -23.34 -50.29 -57.21
N PHE A 910 -23.96 -50.79 -58.29
CA PHE A 910 -24.89 -51.91 -58.20
C PHE A 910 -24.18 -53.21 -57.78
N GLU A 911 -24.60 -53.79 -56.66
CA GLU A 911 -24.12 -55.09 -56.20
C GLU A 911 -25.11 -56.20 -56.58
N LYS A 912 -24.64 -57.18 -57.36
CA LYS A 912 -25.49 -58.27 -57.89
C LYS A 912 -26.10 -59.12 -56.76
N GLY A 913 -27.41 -58.97 -56.56
CA GLY A 913 -28.18 -59.69 -55.53
C GLY A 913 -28.60 -58.83 -54.33
N ARG A 914 -28.18 -57.56 -54.27
CA ARG A 914 -28.67 -56.61 -53.26
C ARG A 914 -30.09 -56.16 -53.59
N VAL A 915 -30.98 -56.20 -52.59
CA VAL A 915 -32.40 -55.82 -52.71
C VAL A 915 -32.71 -54.56 -51.89
N TYR A 916 -31.97 -54.32 -50.80
CA TYR A 916 -32.08 -53.13 -49.95
C TYR A 916 -30.74 -52.80 -49.27
N TYR A 917 -30.66 -51.57 -48.78
CA TYR A 917 -29.61 -51.03 -47.93
C TYR A 917 -30.19 -50.69 -46.55
N PRO A 918 -29.59 -51.14 -45.44
CA PRO A 918 -29.93 -50.62 -44.11
C PRO A 918 -29.61 -49.13 -44.01
N LEU A 919 -30.54 -48.32 -43.49
CA LEU A 919 -30.35 -46.87 -43.36
C LEU A 919 -29.25 -46.51 -42.36
N SER A 920 -29.04 -47.35 -41.34
CA SER A 920 -27.90 -47.26 -40.41
C SER A 920 -26.55 -47.32 -41.13
N LEU A 921 -26.38 -48.31 -42.01
CA LEU A 921 -25.16 -48.50 -42.80
C LEU A 921 -24.89 -47.32 -43.74
N LEU A 922 -25.93 -46.82 -44.41
CA LEU A 922 -25.80 -45.66 -45.28
C LEU A 922 -25.49 -44.37 -44.49
N SER A 923 -26.10 -44.19 -43.31
CA SER A 923 -25.84 -43.04 -42.44
C SER A 923 -24.35 -42.96 -42.05
N GLU A 924 -23.75 -44.07 -41.62
CA GLU A 924 -22.33 -44.09 -41.25
C GLU A 924 -21.39 -43.91 -42.45
N LEU A 925 -21.70 -44.56 -43.59
CA LEU A 925 -20.88 -44.51 -44.79
C LEU A 925 -20.84 -43.11 -45.40
N TYR A 926 -22.00 -42.46 -45.56
CA TYR A 926 -22.07 -41.12 -46.16
C TYR A 926 -21.69 -39.98 -45.19
N ALA A 927 -21.75 -40.19 -43.87
CA ALA A 927 -21.17 -39.24 -42.92
C ALA A 927 -19.66 -39.02 -43.15
N LYS A 928 -18.93 -40.06 -43.57
CA LYS A 928 -17.50 -39.98 -43.92
C LYS A 928 -17.28 -39.31 -45.28
N VAL A 929 -18.10 -39.65 -46.29
CA VAL A 929 -18.02 -39.07 -47.64
C VAL A 929 -18.29 -37.56 -47.65
N ASN A 930 -19.30 -37.10 -46.90
CA ASN A 930 -19.67 -35.68 -46.85
C ASN A 930 -18.64 -34.84 -46.08
N ALA A 931 -17.94 -35.40 -45.10
CA ALA A 931 -16.86 -34.73 -44.38
C ALA A 931 -15.61 -34.48 -45.24
N SER A 932 -15.35 -35.31 -46.25
CA SER A 932 -14.23 -35.12 -47.20
C SER A 932 -14.50 -34.09 -48.31
N LEU A 933 -15.73 -33.61 -48.45
CA LEU A 933 -16.13 -32.61 -49.46
C LEU A 933 -16.04 -31.16 -48.95
N THR A 934 -15.73 -30.94 -47.67
CA THR A 934 -15.67 -29.61 -47.04
C THR A 934 -14.25 -29.20 -46.64
N ALA A 935 -13.42 -28.90 -47.65
CA ALA A 935 -12.15 -28.18 -47.47
C ALA A 935 -12.20 -26.84 -48.24
N PRO A 936 -11.83 -25.70 -47.65
CA PRO A 936 -12.15 -24.39 -48.20
C PRO A 936 -11.15 -23.90 -49.27
N VAL A 937 -11.67 -23.25 -50.31
CA VAL A 937 -10.92 -22.49 -51.34
C VAL A 937 -11.43 -21.03 -51.31
N PRO A 938 -10.58 -20.00 -51.59
CA PRO A 938 -10.94 -18.60 -51.33
C PRO A 938 -12.08 -18.04 -52.21
N THR A 939 -12.80 -17.06 -51.66
CA THR A 939 -13.95 -16.39 -52.28
C THR A 939 -13.59 -15.44 -53.44
N PRO A 940 -14.28 -15.54 -54.59
CA PRO A 940 -14.35 -14.49 -55.61
C PRO A 940 -15.58 -13.57 -55.43
N PRO A 941 -15.61 -12.37 -56.05
CA PRO A 941 -16.67 -11.38 -55.87
C PRO A 941 -17.96 -11.68 -56.65
N SER A 942 -19.03 -10.95 -56.32
CA SER A 942 -20.39 -11.17 -56.80
C SER A 942 -20.62 -10.88 -58.28
N SER A 943 -21.32 -11.79 -58.96
CA SER A 943 -22.54 -11.55 -59.77
C SER A 943 -22.84 -12.76 -60.66
N GLY A 944 -24.11 -13.17 -60.75
CA GLY A 944 -24.52 -14.30 -61.60
C GLY A 944 -25.84 -14.92 -61.19
N THR A 945 -26.91 -14.60 -61.93
CA THR A 945 -28.23 -15.20 -61.76
C THR A 945 -28.31 -16.59 -62.41
N SER A 946 -28.65 -17.64 -61.65
CA SER A 946 -29.23 -18.86 -62.24
C SER A 946 -29.96 -19.76 -61.22
N GLY A 947 -31.21 -20.10 -61.53
CA GLY A 947 -31.87 -21.36 -61.18
C GLY A 947 -31.84 -21.84 -59.73
N GLY A 948 -32.90 -21.54 -58.97
CA GLY A 948 -33.17 -22.29 -57.73
C GLY A 948 -33.58 -23.73 -58.04
N GLY A 949 -32.84 -24.69 -57.49
CA GLY A 949 -33.29 -26.08 -57.39
C GLY A 949 -34.47 -26.19 -56.43
N SER A 950 -35.47 -26.99 -56.78
CA SER A 950 -36.68 -27.18 -55.97
C SER A 950 -36.49 -28.32 -54.96
N SER A 951 -36.98 -28.12 -53.74
CA SER A 951 -37.06 -29.18 -52.73
C SER A 951 -38.30 -30.03 -52.98
N TRP A 952 -38.12 -31.34 -53.08
CA TRP A 952 -39.22 -32.30 -53.24
C TRP A 952 -39.35 -33.14 -51.96
N ASP A 953 -40.41 -32.92 -51.19
CA ASP A 953 -40.59 -33.55 -49.88
C ASP A 953 -41.66 -34.66 -49.94
N ILE A 954 -41.36 -35.83 -49.37
CA ILE A 954 -42.30 -36.97 -49.27
C ILE A 954 -42.19 -37.67 -47.91
N SER A 955 -43.33 -38.09 -47.34
CA SER A 955 -43.43 -38.70 -46.01
C SER A 955 -44.29 -39.97 -46.03
N ALA A 956 -43.96 -40.95 -45.20
CA ALA A 956 -44.70 -42.21 -45.09
C ALA A 956 -46.09 -42.01 -44.41
N PRO A 957 -47.11 -42.86 -44.71
CA PRO A 957 -48.42 -42.77 -44.07
C PRO A 957 -48.36 -43.04 -42.55
N SER A 958 -48.88 -42.12 -41.75
CA SER A 958 -48.71 -42.13 -40.29
C SER A 958 -49.74 -43.00 -39.55
N SER A 959 -49.26 -43.94 -38.72
CA SER A 959 -49.96 -44.30 -37.48
C SER A 959 -49.47 -43.37 -36.36
N ASN A 960 -50.18 -42.25 -36.15
CA ASN A 960 -50.01 -41.25 -35.09
C ASN A 960 -48.57 -40.83 -34.71
N ASN A 961 -48.19 -39.65 -35.22
CA ASN A 961 -47.07 -38.79 -34.79
C ASN A 961 -46.58 -38.98 -33.34
N THR A 962 -45.28 -39.25 -33.19
CA THR A 962 -44.41 -38.39 -32.36
C THR A 962 -43.06 -38.20 -33.04
N THR A 963 -42.69 -36.94 -33.28
CA THR A 963 -41.37 -36.51 -33.75
C THR A 963 -40.33 -36.70 -32.65
N TYR A 964 -39.28 -37.47 -32.92
CA TYR A 964 -38.12 -37.58 -32.04
C TYR A 964 -37.05 -36.53 -32.38
N THR A 965 -36.45 -35.91 -31.38
CA THR A 965 -35.26 -35.05 -31.54
C THR A 965 -34.47 -35.06 -30.22
N PRO A 966 -33.31 -35.74 -30.15
CA PRO A 966 -32.50 -35.80 -28.94
C PRO A 966 -31.42 -34.71 -28.92
N THR A 967 -31.49 -33.84 -27.91
CA THR A 967 -30.34 -33.07 -27.40
C THR A 967 -29.68 -33.82 -26.26
N SER A 968 -28.34 -33.85 -26.18
CA SER A 968 -27.58 -33.34 -25.01
C SER A 968 -26.06 -33.48 -25.18
N LYS A 969 -25.32 -32.70 -24.40
CA LYS A 969 -23.92 -32.95 -23.99
C LYS A 969 -23.79 -34.29 -23.25
N ASP A 970 -22.57 -34.84 -23.18
CA ASP A 970 -21.88 -34.91 -21.88
C ASP A 970 -20.33 -35.04 -21.96
N LYS A 971 -19.70 -34.87 -20.79
CA LYS A 971 -18.31 -35.16 -20.29
C LYS A 971 -17.48 -36.20 -21.06
N GLY A 972 -16.15 -36.28 -20.98
CA GLY A 972 -15.15 -36.01 -19.93
C GLY A 972 -13.96 -36.99 -20.18
N THR A 973 -12.89 -37.12 -19.39
CA THR A 973 -12.47 -36.60 -18.06
C THR A 973 -10.95 -36.88 -17.91
N GLU A 974 -10.30 -36.40 -16.82
CA GLU A 974 -9.15 -37.06 -16.13
C GLU A 974 -7.74 -37.02 -16.82
N ILE A 975 -6.56 -36.94 -16.15
CA ILE A 975 -6.13 -37.07 -14.73
C ILE A 975 -5.10 -35.96 -14.33
N GLU A 976 -4.98 -35.77 -13.01
CA GLU A 976 -4.07 -34.96 -12.16
C GLU A 976 -2.54 -35.11 -12.37
N ALA A 977 -1.77 -34.11 -11.90
CA ALA A 977 -0.61 -34.28 -11.00
C ALA A 977 -0.12 -32.93 -10.40
N GLU A 978 0.48 -32.99 -9.20
CA GLU A 978 1.09 -31.90 -8.40
C GLU A 978 2.47 -31.48 -9.01
N THR A 979 3.21 -30.42 -8.63
CA THR A 979 3.67 -29.97 -7.29
C THR A 979 4.26 -28.53 -7.31
N GLU A 980 4.93 -28.11 -6.22
CA GLU A 980 5.31 -26.74 -5.83
C GLU A 980 6.66 -26.17 -6.35
N SER A 981 6.85 -24.86 -6.10
CA SER A 981 8.08 -24.15 -5.65
C SER A 981 9.27 -23.80 -6.58
N GLU A 982 9.58 -22.50 -6.55
CA GLU A 982 10.89 -21.82 -6.35
C GLU A 982 12.06 -21.82 -7.36
N SER A 983 12.67 -20.61 -7.40
CA SER A 983 14.10 -20.22 -7.51
C SER A 983 14.90 -20.19 -8.84
N ASP A 984 15.45 -18.98 -9.06
CA ASP A 984 16.86 -18.61 -9.33
C ASP A 984 17.61 -18.94 -10.66
N THR A 985 17.97 -17.82 -11.34
CA THR A 985 19.23 -17.43 -12.03
C THR A 985 20.21 -18.46 -12.61
N GLU A 986 20.61 -18.24 -13.88
CA GLU A 986 21.97 -17.92 -14.39
C GLU A 986 21.79 -17.33 -15.83
N THR A 987 22.36 -16.18 -16.25
CA THR A 987 23.71 -15.92 -16.83
C THR A 987 24.15 -16.91 -17.92
N GLN A 988 24.80 -16.54 -19.04
CA GLN A 988 25.52 -15.31 -19.42
C GLN A 988 25.71 -15.20 -20.97
N GLU A 989 26.06 -14.00 -21.45
CA GLU A 989 26.91 -13.68 -22.63
C GLU A 989 26.63 -14.21 -24.06
N THR A 990 26.56 -13.27 -25.03
CA THR A 990 27.69 -13.07 -25.98
C THR A 990 27.65 -11.69 -26.66
N GLU A 991 28.83 -11.30 -27.16
CA GLU A 991 29.35 -9.94 -27.37
C GLU A 991 28.75 -9.08 -28.51
N THR A 992 29.00 -7.77 -28.35
CA THR A 992 29.11 -6.64 -29.31
C THR A 992 30.18 -6.89 -30.44
N PRO A 993 30.57 -5.96 -31.36
CA PRO A 993 30.33 -4.48 -31.44
C PRO A 993 30.03 -3.87 -32.84
N SER A 994 29.75 -2.55 -32.88
CA SER A 994 30.53 -1.52 -33.61
C SER A 994 29.72 -0.34 -34.21
N GLU A 995 29.94 0.83 -33.60
CA GLU A 995 30.04 2.21 -34.11
C GLU A 995 29.60 2.62 -35.54
N SER A 996 28.90 3.77 -35.63
CA SER A 996 29.39 4.95 -36.37
C SER A 996 28.67 6.26 -35.94
N MET A 997 29.46 7.25 -35.51
CA MET A 997 29.55 8.66 -35.96
C MET A 997 28.24 9.37 -36.42
N GLU A 998 27.82 10.45 -35.73
CA GLU A 998 28.19 11.87 -36.00
C GLU A 998 27.80 12.38 -37.41
N GLU A 999 27.04 13.49 -37.49
CA GLU A 999 27.57 14.81 -37.89
C GLU A 999 26.49 15.93 -37.97
N SER A 1000 26.87 17.13 -37.52
CA SER A 1000 26.43 18.52 -37.78
C SER A 1000 25.10 18.91 -38.47
N SER A 1001 24.55 20.05 -38.04
CA SER A 1001 24.36 21.24 -38.91
C SER A 1001 24.08 22.54 -38.13
N GLU A 1002 24.38 23.69 -38.75
CA GLU A 1002 24.64 25.00 -38.12
C GLU A 1002 23.46 26.03 -38.20
N VAL A 1003 23.48 27.04 -37.29
CA VAL A 1003 23.45 28.53 -37.52
C VAL A 1003 22.41 29.10 -38.53
N PRO A 1004 21.60 30.15 -38.20
CA PRO A 1004 22.15 31.50 -38.02
C PRO A 1004 21.51 32.50 -37.04
N GLU A 1005 22.30 33.55 -36.76
CA GLU A 1005 21.99 34.76 -35.99
C GLU A 1005 20.91 35.64 -36.63
N SER A 1006 20.22 36.47 -35.81
CA SER A 1006 19.86 37.83 -36.23
C SER A 1006 19.54 38.79 -35.06
N VAL A 1007 20.15 39.97 -35.12
CA VAL A 1007 19.97 41.20 -34.32
C VAL A 1007 20.31 42.32 -35.35
N PRO A 1008 19.60 43.48 -35.50
CA PRO A 1008 19.41 44.48 -34.43
C PRO A 1008 18.20 45.46 -34.52
N HIS A 1009 18.05 46.31 -33.48
CA HIS A 1009 17.78 47.78 -33.46
C HIS A 1009 17.17 48.14 -32.07
N LYS A 1010 17.76 48.98 -31.19
CA LYS A 1010 18.07 50.44 -31.26
C LYS A 1010 16.87 51.32 -31.64
N ASP A 1011 16.56 52.45 -31.01
CA ASP A 1011 17.05 53.17 -29.81
C ASP A 1011 15.96 54.20 -29.46
N LEU A 1012 15.89 54.67 -28.20
CA LEU A 1012 15.73 56.11 -27.90
C LEU A 1012 16.01 56.40 -26.42
N ASP A 1013 16.59 57.58 -26.17
CA ASP A 1013 17.41 57.95 -25.01
C ASP A 1013 16.96 59.30 -24.44
N THR A 1014 17.10 59.51 -23.13
CA THR A 1014 17.50 60.82 -22.55
C THR A 1014 17.95 60.72 -21.09
N GLN A 1015 19.27 60.55 -20.89
CA GLN A 1015 20.21 61.42 -20.13
C GLN A 1015 19.63 62.46 -19.12
N GLU A 1016 20.33 62.90 -18.06
CA GLU A 1016 21.59 62.54 -17.36
C GLU A 1016 21.52 63.21 -15.96
N ILE A 1017 22.38 62.81 -15.00
CA ILE A 1017 23.37 63.68 -14.30
C ILE A 1017 24.13 62.86 -13.24
N ARG A 1018 25.42 63.19 -13.06
CA ARG A 1018 26.47 62.50 -12.28
C ARG A 1018 26.35 62.82 -10.76
N LYS A 1019 27.06 62.25 -9.77
CA LYS A 1019 28.42 61.64 -9.71
C LYS A 1019 28.70 60.97 -8.31
N THR A 1020 29.51 59.91 -8.28
CA THR A 1020 30.48 59.45 -7.21
C THR A 1020 30.10 59.09 -5.74
N SER A 1021 30.54 57.87 -5.36
CA SER A 1021 31.30 57.41 -4.14
C SER A 1021 30.70 57.24 -2.73
N GLU A 1022 30.81 55.98 -2.26
CA GLU A 1022 31.26 55.50 -0.91
C GLU A 1022 30.32 55.37 0.33
N SER A 1023 30.75 54.43 1.19
CA SER A 1023 30.33 54.13 2.58
C SER A 1023 29.05 53.31 2.84
N LYS A 1024 29.20 51.96 2.87
CA LYS A 1024 28.27 51.01 3.53
C LYS A 1024 28.92 50.40 4.77
N THR A 1025 28.80 51.06 5.93
CA THR A 1025 29.19 50.45 7.23
C THR A 1025 28.23 50.76 8.39
N ILE A 1026 27.36 51.78 8.25
CA ILE A 1026 26.53 52.26 9.38
C ILE A 1026 25.16 51.55 9.47
N ALA A 1027 24.63 50.98 8.38
CA ALA A 1027 23.29 50.36 8.36
C ALA A 1027 23.19 49.03 9.14
N VAL A 1028 24.28 48.26 9.23
CA VAL A 1028 24.27 46.91 9.83
C VAL A 1028 24.16 46.97 11.37
N VAL A 1029 24.76 47.99 12.00
CA VAL A 1029 24.79 48.13 13.46
C VAL A 1029 23.41 48.49 14.04
N LEU A 1030 22.64 49.30 13.32
CA LEU A 1030 21.28 49.69 13.75
C LEU A 1030 20.30 48.51 13.72
N ILE A 1031 20.37 47.66 12.69
CA ILE A 1031 19.48 46.49 12.55
C ILE A 1031 19.78 45.46 13.65
N ALA A 1032 21.07 45.17 13.92
CA ALA A 1032 21.46 44.26 15.00
C ALA A 1032 20.99 44.75 16.39
N SER A 1033 21.04 46.07 16.64
CA SER A 1033 20.59 46.65 17.91
C SER A 1033 19.06 46.55 18.12
N CYS A 1034 18.27 46.71 17.07
CA CYS A 1034 16.82 46.50 17.13
C CYS A 1034 16.43 45.04 17.40
N VAL A 1035 17.10 44.07 16.77
CA VAL A 1035 16.83 42.64 16.98
C VAL A 1035 17.14 42.22 18.43
N LEU A 1036 18.24 42.72 19.01
CA LEU A 1036 18.59 42.45 20.41
C LEU A 1036 17.55 43.01 21.39
N LEU A 1037 17.03 44.21 21.13
CA LEU A 1037 15.98 44.85 21.93
C LEU A 1037 14.67 44.05 21.91
N ILE A 1038 14.26 43.55 20.74
CA ILE A 1038 13.08 42.69 20.60
C ILE A 1038 13.25 41.37 21.37
N LEU A 1039 14.42 40.74 21.28
CA LEU A 1039 14.75 39.51 22.03
C LEU A 1039 14.66 39.71 23.55
N VAL A 1040 15.19 40.83 24.07
CA VAL A 1040 15.10 41.17 25.50
C VAL A 1040 13.65 41.39 25.93
N VAL A 1041 12.81 42.06 25.12
CA VAL A 1041 11.38 42.25 25.42
C VAL A 1041 10.64 40.90 25.43
N VAL A 1042 10.91 40.00 24.47
CA VAL A 1042 10.31 38.65 24.44
C VAL A 1042 10.71 37.84 25.68
N ILE A 1043 11.97 37.88 26.09
CA ILE A 1043 12.45 37.19 27.30
C ILE A 1043 11.76 37.76 28.56
N ILE A 1044 11.59 39.08 28.66
CA ILE A 1044 10.87 39.71 29.78
C ILE A 1044 9.40 39.29 29.80
N VAL A 1045 8.72 39.25 28.65
CA VAL A 1045 7.34 38.76 28.55
C VAL A 1045 7.22 37.30 28.97
N VAL A 1046 8.10 36.42 28.49
CA VAL A 1046 8.13 35.00 28.89
C VAL A 1046 8.37 34.83 30.39
N LEU A 1047 9.30 35.58 30.99
CA LEU A 1047 9.56 35.53 32.43
C LEU A 1047 8.38 36.06 33.27
N LEU A 1048 7.65 37.08 32.78
CA LEU A 1048 6.43 37.58 33.42
C LEU A 1048 5.27 36.57 33.28
N SER A 1049 5.14 35.89 32.13
CA SER A 1049 4.15 34.82 31.92
C SER A 1049 4.42 33.59 32.78
N ILE A 1050 5.69 33.23 33.02
CA ILE A 1050 6.07 32.15 33.95
C ILE A 1050 5.73 32.56 35.38
N LYS A 1051 6.01 33.80 35.78
CA LYS A 1051 5.70 34.29 37.14
C LYS A 1051 4.19 34.30 37.42
N LYS A 1052 3.36 34.67 36.44
CA LYS A 1052 1.88 34.64 36.55
C LYS A 1052 1.26 33.24 36.58
N LYS A 1053 2.07 32.18 36.63
CA LYS A 1053 1.66 30.77 36.77
C LYS A 1053 2.10 30.12 38.08
N GLN A 1054 2.68 30.90 39.01
CA GLN A 1054 3.14 30.46 40.34
C GLN A 1054 2.70 31.38 41.50
N ASP A 1055 1.81 32.34 41.24
CA ASP A 1055 1.04 33.10 42.23
C ASP A 1055 -0.44 32.67 42.15
#